data_AF-A0A915AF79-F1
#
_entry.id   AF-A0A915AF79-F1
#
_cell.length_a   1.000
_cell.length_b   1.000
_cell.length_c   1.000
_cell.angle_alpha   90.00
_cell.angle_beta   90.00
_cell.angle_gamma   90.00
#
_symmetry.space_group_name_H-M   'P 1'
#
loop_
_entity.id
_entity.type
_entity.pdbx_description
1 polymer ?
#
loop_
_entity_poly.entity_id
_entity_poly.type
_entity_poly.pdbx_seq_one_letter_code
_entity_poly.pdbx_strand_id
1 'polypeptide(L)'
;MSAKAWIRRLSHDSSETSLIIPPIYMHNCSESSSTQRDATHSESSTGTPRRRIFGKSWDSAKRRLSLPGSTHHHHDLGFILHAYRHVNDDCRKEQQQNVGSLPDLVEKAPESGRSPRSGEHTKRVTVLDRPGQEKAHYTGNRVRHRNGNAPKQSDLQRELQKCRENDEKRLDLSSSDIVSIPTSIRDLVQLTELFLYKNKLTALPHEIGNLVNLTKLGLSENGLTSLPDSLSALTQLETLDLRHNKLCEIPAVIYQISSLETLWLRYNRIVAVGAEIGRLKRLKMIDLRENKIRELPATIGQISSLLVCLLSYNHLRTIPDEIGQCTELTQLDLQHNDLVSLPSTMGNLSNLIRLGIRYNKLRYLPPGMSNCHKLEEFIVESNQLEALPDGMLTSLPNLKTINLSRNELTNFPAGGPQQFASAVTINMEHNSISKIPFGIFAKATGLTKLNLKENGLTSMPLDMGAWTAMTELNLSTNQLRVLPDDIDKLINLEVLVLSNNQLKKLPSQIGALKKLRELDLEENELDSIPSEIGFVTTLTKLWIQSNKLVSLPRTIGNLTNLTDLRAGENNLTSLPEEIGNLDSLKSLYINDNSSLHNLPFELALCASLEIMSIENCPLSQIPPEITAGGPSLVIQYLKMQGPYRGVVMSM
;
A
#
# COMPACT_ATOMS: atom_id res chain seq x y z
N MET A 1 -3.14 -38.53 27.88
CA MET A 1 -2.20 -39.44 27.18
C MET A 1 -2.80 -39.80 25.81
N SER A 2 -1.98 -40.30 24.88
CA SER A 2 -2.33 -40.95 23.59
C SER A 2 -3.27 -40.21 22.61
N ALA A 3 -2.80 -39.99 21.38
CA ALA A 3 -3.65 -39.67 20.23
C ALA A 3 -4.07 -40.94 19.47
N LYS A 4 -5.29 -40.98 18.90
CA LYS A 4 -5.70 -41.69 17.67
C LYS A 4 -7.23 -41.68 17.45
N ALA A 5 -7.69 -41.05 16.37
CA ALA A 5 -8.80 -41.49 15.47
C ALA A 5 -9.08 -40.39 14.42
N TRP A 6 -9.60 -40.75 13.24
CA TRP A 6 -9.83 -39.80 12.12
C TRP A 6 -10.92 -40.30 11.14
N ILE A 7 -11.51 -39.36 10.38
CA ILE A 7 -12.35 -39.54 9.16
C ILE A 7 -13.83 -39.99 9.31
N ARG A 8 -14.74 -39.05 9.00
CA ARG A 8 -15.82 -39.02 7.97
C ARG A 8 -16.30 -37.55 7.90
N ARG A 9 -16.28 -36.75 6.81
CA ARG A 9 -16.69 -36.85 5.38
C ARG A 9 -18.20 -37.15 5.20
N LEU A 10 -18.98 -36.43 4.37
CA LEU A 10 -18.69 -35.37 3.37
C LEU A 10 -19.98 -34.63 2.86
N SER A 11 -19.94 -33.30 2.64
CA SER A 11 -20.69 -32.49 1.61
C SER A 11 -20.35 -30.99 1.81
N HIS A 12 -19.68 -30.29 0.88
CA HIS A 12 -20.19 -29.51 -0.29
C HIS A 12 -20.82 -28.14 0.08
N ASP A 13 -20.44 -26.98 -0.49
CA ASP A 13 -19.27 -26.68 -1.38
C ASP A 13 -18.95 -25.15 -1.49
N SER A 14 -17.75 -24.83 -2.00
CA SER A 14 -17.23 -23.53 -2.50
C SER A 14 -16.82 -22.44 -1.46
N SER A 15 -15.77 -21.62 -1.66
CA SER A 15 -14.79 -21.51 -2.78
C SER A 15 -13.38 -21.02 -2.34
N GLU A 16 -12.34 -21.53 -3.02
CA GLU A 16 -10.98 -20.97 -3.21
C GLU A 16 -10.15 -20.42 -2.02
N THR A 17 -9.08 -21.15 -1.66
CA THR A 17 -7.85 -20.59 -1.05
C THR A 17 -6.60 -21.30 -1.59
N SER A 18 -5.49 -20.57 -1.76
CA SER A 18 -4.25 -21.07 -2.37
C SER A 18 -3.28 -21.72 -1.37
N LEU A 19 -2.84 -22.95 -1.64
CA LEU A 19 -1.79 -23.64 -0.87
C LEU A 19 -0.42 -23.51 -1.55
N ILE A 20 0.55 -22.92 -0.84
CA ILE A 20 1.98 -22.92 -1.22
C ILE A 20 2.70 -23.99 -0.41
N ILE A 21 3.53 -24.80 -1.09
CA ILE A 21 4.31 -25.88 -0.47
C ILE A 21 5.68 -25.34 -0.02
N PRO A 22 6.13 -25.57 1.23
CA PRO A 22 7.46 -25.17 1.68
C PRO A 22 8.55 -26.13 1.14
N PRO A 23 9.70 -25.62 0.68
CA PRO A 23 10.80 -26.46 0.22
C PRO A 23 11.57 -27.11 1.38
N ILE A 24 12.02 -28.34 1.17
CA ILE A 24 12.81 -29.12 2.14
C ILE A 24 14.30 -28.74 2.02
N TYR A 25 14.97 -28.56 3.16
CA TYR A 25 16.43 -28.40 3.22
C TYR A 25 17.14 -29.67 2.72
N MET A 26 17.95 -29.56 1.66
CA MET A 26 19.03 -30.50 1.38
C MET A 26 20.37 -29.91 1.81
N HIS A 27 21.07 -30.58 2.72
CA HIS A 27 22.51 -30.43 2.85
C HIS A 27 23.20 -31.04 1.63
N ASN A 28 24.07 -30.27 0.97
CA ASN A 28 25.11 -30.83 0.12
C ASN A 28 26.46 -30.64 0.83
N CYS A 29 27.20 -31.73 0.99
CA CYS A 29 28.62 -31.67 1.28
C CYS A 29 29.38 -31.34 0.00
N SER A 30 30.39 -30.46 0.09
CA SER A 30 31.41 -30.30 -0.95
C SER A 30 32.77 -30.56 -0.31
N GLU A 31 33.46 -31.60 -0.75
CA GLU A 31 34.78 -31.97 -0.23
C GLU A 31 35.87 -30.97 -0.66
N SER A 32 36.97 -30.97 0.10
CA SER A 32 38.10 -30.05 -0.08
C SER A 32 38.99 -30.41 -1.27
N SER A 33 39.43 -29.40 -2.02
CA SER A 33 40.66 -29.47 -2.85
C SER A 33 41.72 -28.52 -2.29
N SER A 34 42.93 -29.02 -2.05
CA SER A 34 44.00 -28.33 -1.31
C SER A 34 44.89 -27.42 -2.15
N THR A 35 45.37 -26.32 -1.56
CA THR A 35 46.70 -25.73 -1.86
C THR A 35 47.26 -25.03 -0.62
N GLN A 36 48.59 -24.94 -0.52
CA GLN A 36 49.32 -24.49 0.67
C GLN A 36 49.57 -22.98 0.67
N ARG A 37 49.67 -22.37 1.86
CA ARG A 37 50.88 -21.62 2.31
C ARG A 37 50.84 -21.27 3.80
N ASP A 38 52.02 -20.96 4.31
CA ASP A 38 52.42 -20.90 5.71
C ASP A 38 52.03 -19.57 6.41
N ALA A 39 51.84 -19.59 7.75
CA ALA A 39 52.79 -18.98 8.69
C ALA A 39 52.25 -18.82 10.15
N THR A 40 52.94 -19.50 11.08
CA THR A 40 53.36 -19.04 12.45
C THR A 40 52.40 -18.49 13.53
N HIS A 41 52.63 -18.95 14.77
CA HIS A 41 52.23 -18.39 16.09
C HIS A 41 50.73 -18.41 16.46
N SER A 42 50.32 -18.62 17.73
CA SER A 42 51.04 -19.10 18.94
C SER A 42 50.04 -19.56 20.03
N GLU A 43 50.51 -20.41 20.96
CA GLU A 43 50.23 -20.49 22.42
C GLU A 43 48.94 -19.85 23.02
N SER A 44 48.21 -20.46 23.98
CA SER A 44 48.49 -21.65 24.82
C SER A 44 47.25 -22.11 25.65
N SER A 45 47.29 -23.34 26.19
CA SER A 45 46.81 -23.82 27.53
C SER A 45 45.36 -23.49 28.03
N THR A 46 44.64 -24.27 28.86
CA THR A 46 44.80 -25.55 29.61
C THR A 46 43.50 -26.38 29.44
N GLY A 47 43.43 -27.72 29.54
CA GLY A 47 43.43 -28.55 30.76
C GLY A 47 41.99 -28.87 31.25
N THR A 48 41.51 -30.06 31.61
CA THR A 48 41.97 -31.47 31.72
C THR A 48 40.72 -32.31 32.19
N PRO A 49 40.69 -33.67 32.21
CA PRO A 49 39.43 -34.42 31.98
C PRO A 49 39.05 -35.56 32.98
N ARG A 50 37.87 -36.18 32.79
CA ARG A 50 37.51 -37.61 33.02
C ARG A 50 36.15 -37.93 32.31
N ARG A 51 35.94 -39.06 31.60
CA ARG A 51 35.72 -40.48 32.03
C ARG A 51 34.48 -40.63 32.94
N ARG A 52 33.58 -41.63 32.87
CA ARG A 52 33.42 -42.95 32.16
C ARG A 52 31.95 -43.45 32.39
N ILE A 53 31.33 -44.53 31.86
CA ILE A 53 31.60 -45.63 30.89
C ILE A 53 30.26 -46.32 30.46
N PHE A 54 30.22 -47.03 29.31
CA PHE A 54 29.19 -47.99 28.81
C PHE A 54 27.76 -47.48 28.50
N GLY A 55 27.04 -48.02 27.50
CA GLY A 55 27.45 -48.90 26.38
C GLY A 55 26.39 -49.91 25.90
N LYS A 56 26.55 -50.42 24.66
CA LYS A 56 25.76 -51.50 23.99
C LYS A 56 24.29 -51.13 23.67
N SER A 57 23.63 -51.66 22.65
CA SER A 57 24.01 -52.43 21.43
C SER A 57 22.75 -52.53 20.54
N TRP A 58 22.90 -52.73 19.22
CA TRP A 58 22.25 -53.77 18.38
C TRP A 58 22.44 -53.44 16.89
N ASP A 59 22.32 -54.45 16.03
CA ASP A 59 22.93 -54.50 14.69
C ASP A 59 22.01 -55.23 13.69
N SER A 60 22.26 -55.06 12.38
CA SER A 60 21.63 -55.76 11.25
C SER A 60 20.14 -55.43 10.97
N ALA A 61 19.61 -55.51 9.74
CA ALA A 61 20.13 -56.13 8.52
C ALA A 61 19.68 -55.40 7.23
N LYS A 62 20.46 -55.51 6.14
CA LYS A 62 19.99 -55.29 4.74
C LYS A 62 20.59 -56.31 3.76
N ARG A 63 19.72 -57.02 3.04
CA ARG A 63 19.94 -57.90 1.87
C ARG A 63 18.57 -58.08 1.20
N ARG A 64 18.39 -58.29 -0.11
CA ARG A 64 19.14 -58.06 -1.38
C ARG A 64 18.14 -58.40 -2.53
N LEU A 65 18.56 -58.39 -3.81
CA LEU A 65 17.79 -58.86 -5.00
C LEU A 65 16.62 -57.95 -5.47
N SER A 66 16.21 -57.92 -6.74
CA SER A 66 16.91 -58.15 -8.03
C SER A 66 16.05 -57.69 -9.24
N LEU A 67 16.68 -57.15 -10.29
CA LEU A 67 16.16 -56.99 -11.67
C LEU A 67 16.08 -58.37 -12.39
N PRO A 68 15.38 -58.59 -13.55
CA PRO A 68 15.41 -57.74 -14.78
C PRO A 68 14.20 -57.76 -15.77
N GLY A 69 14.32 -57.02 -16.90
CA GLY A 69 13.98 -57.58 -18.23
C GLY A 69 13.20 -56.73 -19.27
N SER A 70 13.74 -56.69 -20.51
CA SER A 70 13.06 -56.44 -21.82
C SER A 70 12.52 -55.04 -22.21
N THR A 71 12.10 -54.80 -23.47
CA THR A 71 12.91 -54.35 -24.66
C THR A 71 12.01 -53.95 -25.87
N HIS A 72 12.58 -53.32 -26.93
CA HIS A 72 11.97 -52.94 -28.24
C HIS A 72 10.97 -51.75 -28.26
N HIS A 73 10.68 -51.05 -29.39
CA HIS A 73 11.49 -50.55 -30.53
C HIS A 73 10.72 -49.46 -31.35
N HIS A 74 11.45 -48.70 -32.18
CA HIS A 74 11.06 -47.80 -33.30
C HIS A 74 9.58 -47.67 -33.78
N HIS A 75 9.10 -46.45 -34.04
CA HIS A 75 9.19 -45.77 -35.36
C HIS A 75 8.62 -44.34 -35.41
N ASP A 76 8.83 -43.66 -36.56
CA ASP A 76 8.62 -42.24 -36.87
C ASP A 76 7.18 -41.82 -37.23
N LEU A 77 6.84 -40.53 -37.04
CA LEU A 77 6.61 -39.56 -38.14
C LEU A 77 6.17 -38.18 -37.58
N GLY A 78 6.10 -37.15 -38.44
CA GLY A 78 5.75 -35.78 -38.05
C GLY A 78 4.92 -35.00 -39.09
N PHE A 79 4.65 -33.73 -38.76
CA PHE A 79 3.86 -32.73 -39.51
C PHE A 79 2.34 -32.96 -39.66
N ILE A 80 1.56 -31.98 -39.19
CA ILE A 80 0.46 -31.33 -39.94
C ILE A 80 0.13 -29.96 -39.32
N LEU A 81 -0.65 -29.13 -40.02
CA LEU A 81 -0.72 -27.67 -39.87
C LEU A 81 -2.14 -27.16 -39.52
N HIS A 82 -2.19 -26.11 -38.68
CA HIS A 82 -3.15 -24.99 -38.73
C HIS A 82 -4.63 -25.17 -38.26
N ALA A 83 -5.25 -24.03 -37.90
CA ALA A 83 -6.64 -23.83 -37.43
C ALA A 83 -6.94 -24.37 -36.00
N TYR A 84 -7.82 -23.75 -35.18
CA TYR A 84 -8.97 -22.88 -35.48
C TYR A 84 -8.97 -21.49 -34.79
N ARG A 85 -9.91 -20.63 -35.23
CA ARG A 85 -10.35 -19.35 -34.63
C ARG A 85 -11.89 -19.32 -34.61
N HIS A 86 -12.48 -18.37 -33.87
CA HIS A 86 -13.93 -18.26 -33.57
C HIS A 86 -14.40 -19.37 -32.60
N VAL A 87 -15.41 -19.19 -31.75
CA VAL A 87 -16.55 -18.25 -31.79
C VAL A 87 -16.44 -17.08 -30.81
N ASN A 88 -17.05 -15.96 -31.19
CA ASN A 88 -17.40 -14.83 -30.34
C ASN A 88 -18.81 -14.42 -30.81
N ASP A 89 -19.84 -14.54 -29.98
CA ASP A 89 -21.16 -13.89 -30.12
C ASP A 89 -22.02 -14.19 -28.87
N ASP A 90 -23.12 -13.46 -28.71
CA ASP A 90 -24.05 -13.42 -27.55
C ASP A 90 -23.39 -13.07 -26.19
N CYS A 91 -23.72 -11.96 -25.51
CA CYS A 91 -25.00 -11.26 -25.48
C CYS A 91 -24.84 -9.73 -25.65
N ARG A 92 -25.60 -9.14 -26.58
CA ARG A 92 -25.70 -7.67 -26.72
C ARG A 92 -27.04 -7.20 -27.27
N LYS A 93 -28.13 -7.47 -26.56
CA LYS A 93 -29.43 -6.79 -26.74
C LYS A 93 -30.35 -7.01 -25.54
N GLU A 94 -30.39 -6.04 -24.65
CA GLU A 94 -31.65 -5.42 -24.24
C GLU A 94 -31.36 -3.98 -23.79
N GLN A 95 -32.36 -3.10 -23.91
CA GLN A 95 -32.22 -1.66 -23.67
C GLN A 95 -33.30 -1.18 -22.70
N GLN A 96 -32.91 -0.25 -21.82
CA GLN A 96 -33.79 0.76 -21.20
C GLN A 96 -35.04 0.27 -20.44
N GLN A 97 -34.99 0.36 -19.10
CA GLN A 97 -35.99 1.15 -18.35
C GLN A 97 -35.53 1.45 -16.92
N ASN A 98 -36.12 2.49 -16.32
CA ASN A 98 -36.01 2.98 -14.93
C ASN A 98 -34.57 3.34 -14.48
N VAL A 99 -34.20 4.60 -14.18
CA VAL A 99 -34.89 5.72 -13.52
C VAL A 99 -35.24 5.42 -12.06
N GLY A 100 -34.42 5.95 -11.16
CA GLY A 100 -34.58 5.88 -9.70
C GLY A 100 -33.57 6.81 -9.02
N SER A 101 -34.00 8.01 -8.66
CA SER A 101 -33.14 9.09 -8.15
C SER A 101 -33.31 9.33 -6.65
N LEU A 102 -32.20 9.39 -5.91
CA LEU A 102 -32.10 9.91 -4.53
C LEU A 102 -30.84 10.79 -4.42
N PRO A 103 -30.73 11.71 -3.44
CA PRO A 103 -30.15 13.03 -3.71
C PRO A 103 -28.86 13.37 -2.93
N ASP A 104 -28.09 14.32 -3.48
CA ASP A 104 -26.98 14.97 -2.79
C ASP A 104 -27.46 15.87 -1.64
N LEU A 105 -26.93 15.66 -0.42
CA LEU A 105 -27.07 16.59 0.70
C LEU A 105 -25.90 17.57 0.71
N VAL A 106 -26.17 18.83 0.34
CA VAL A 106 -25.19 19.92 0.38
C VAL A 106 -25.35 20.73 1.67
N GLU A 107 -24.46 20.51 2.63
CA GLU A 107 -24.31 21.42 3.78
C GLU A 107 -23.27 22.52 3.52
N LYS A 108 -23.40 23.62 4.27
CA LYS A 108 -22.78 24.91 3.96
C LYS A 108 -21.64 25.26 4.92
N ALA A 109 -20.53 25.76 4.38
CA ALA A 109 -19.62 26.62 5.12
C ALA A 109 -19.99 28.10 4.90
N PRO A 110 -19.97 28.97 5.94
CA PRO A 110 -20.36 30.38 5.81
C PRO A 110 -19.20 31.29 5.37
N GLU A 111 -19.49 32.26 4.51
CA GLU A 111 -18.62 33.43 4.28
C GLU A 111 -18.92 34.56 5.28
N SER A 112 -17.89 35.30 5.70
CA SER A 112 -17.75 36.74 5.37
C SER A 112 -16.63 37.43 6.19
N GLY A 113 -15.97 38.43 5.58
CA GLY A 113 -14.91 39.21 6.22
C GLY A 113 -14.00 39.93 5.21
N ARG A 114 -14.44 41.08 4.70
CA ARG A 114 -13.65 41.91 3.76
C ARG A 114 -13.07 43.14 4.44
N SER A 115 -11.85 43.55 4.08
CA SER A 115 -11.39 44.92 3.71
C SER A 115 -9.82 44.95 3.66
N PRO A 116 -9.11 46.03 3.23
CA PRO A 116 -8.38 45.89 1.96
C PRO A 116 -6.94 46.48 1.86
N ARG A 117 -6.24 46.10 0.78
CA ARG A 117 -5.09 46.79 0.13
C ARG A 117 -3.81 47.09 0.96
N SER A 118 -2.76 46.34 0.64
CA SER A 118 -1.53 46.91 0.03
C SER A 118 -0.97 45.89 -0.96
N GLY A 119 0.00 46.25 -1.80
CA GLY A 119 0.52 45.36 -2.85
C GLY A 119 2.03 45.47 -3.00
N GLU A 120 2.68 44.32 -3.18
CA GLU A 120 4.12 44.23 -3.44
C GLU A 120 4.44 42.99 -4.29
N HIS A 121 5.47 43.08 -5.14
CA HIS A 121 5.77 42.04 -6.13
C HIS A 121 6.55 40.86 -5.52
N THR A 122 5.92 39.69 -5.45
CA THR A 122 6.60 38.42 -5.15
C THR A 122 6.38 37.39 -6.25
N LYS A 123 7.45 36.67 -6.63
CA LYS A 123 7.39 35.60 -7.64
C LYS A 123 6.68 34.38 -7.04
N ARG A 124 5.46 34.08 -7.49
CA ARG A 124 4.81 32.79 -7.17
C ARG A 124 5.55 31.65 -7.87
N VAL A 125 6.24 30.83 -7.09
CA VAL A 125 6.60 29.47 -7.50
C VAL A 125 5.35 28.61 -7.36
N THR A 126 4.87 28.03 -8.46
CA THR A 126 3.72 27.13 -8.43
C THR A 126 4.16 25.78 -7.88
N VAL A 127 3.80 25.49 -6.62
CA VAL A 127 3.97 24.13 -6.05
C VAL A 127 3.13 23.18 -6.88
N LEU A 128 3.73 22.15 -7.48
CA LEU A 128 2.95 21.09 -8.13
C LEU A 128 2.24 20.27 -7.06
N ASP A 129 0.92 20.17 -7.18
CA ASP A 129 0.10 19.36 -6.28
C ASP A 129 0.43 17.85 -6.35
N ARG A 130 -0.17 17.09 -5.43
CA ARG A 130 0.15 15.67 -5.18
C ARG A 130 -0.20 14.76 -6.38
N PRO A 131 0.77 14.04 -6.99
CA PRO A 131 0.48 13.04 -8.02
C PRO A 131 0.03 11.70 -7.40
N GLY A 132 -1.10 11.70 -6.70
CA GLY A 132 -1.69 10.51 -6.05
C GLY A 132 -2.95 10.00 -6.75
N GLN A 133 -2.86 8.84 -7.40
CA GLN A 133 -3.99 8.00 -7.88
C GLN A 133 -5.21 8.68 -8.55
N GLU A 134 -5.03 9.69 -9.40
CA GLU A 134 -6.10 10.13 -10.29
C GLU A 134 -6.08 9.41 -11.65
N LYS A 135 -7.26 8.96 -12.09
CA LYS A 135 -7.51 8.56 -13.49
C LYS A 135 -7.24 9.80 -14.36
N ALA A 136 -6.61 9.63 -15.52
CA ALA A 136 -6.10 10.74 -16.34
C ALA A 136 -7.21 11.67 -16.88
N HIS A 137 -7.63 12.64 -16.07
CA HIS A 137 -8.59 13.66 -16.44
C HIS A 137 -7.90 14.86 -17.08
N TYR A 138 -8.45 15.30 -18.21
CA TYR A 138 -8.01 16.49 -18.95
C TYR A 138 -8.08 17.76 -18.08
N THR A 139 -6.92 18.28 -17.66
CA THR A 139 -6.77 19.63 -17.09
C THR A 139 -6.44 20.66 -18.19
N GLY A 140 -7.31 20.70 -19.20
CA GLY A 140 -7.28 21.70 -20.27
C GLY A 140 -8.68 22.25 -20.51
N ASN A 141 -8.82 23.57 -20.61
CA ASN A 141 -10.12 24.23 -20.77
C ASN A 141 -10.86 23.68 -21.99
N ARG A 142 -12.05 23.10 -21.77
CA ARG A 142 -12.93 22.62 -22.83
C ARG A 142 -13.49 23.78 -23.65
N VAL A 143 -12.78 24.19 -24.69
CA VAL A 143 -13.37 24.83 -25.86
C VAL A 143 -14.28 23.79 -26.52
N ARG A 144 -15.57 23.78 -26.13
CA ARG A 144 -16.59 22.85 -26.65
C ARG A 144 -16.96 23.19 -28.10
N HIS A 145 -16.13 22.81 -29.06
CA HIS A 145 -16.55 22.78 -30.46
C HIS A 145 -17.11 21.40 -30.86
N ARG A 146 -18.45 21.40 -30.96
CA ARG A 146 -19.33 20.40 -31.62
C ARG A 146 -19.40 18.99 -31.03
N ASN A 147 -20.63 18.60 -30.68
CA ASN A 147 -21.07 17.20 -30.73
C ASN A 147 -21.16 16.75 -32.20
N GLY A 148 -20.02 16.47 -32.81
CA GLY A 148 -19.91 15.78 -34.09
C GLY A 148 -19.06 14.52 -33.91
N ASN A 149 -19.21 13.55 -34.81
CA ASN A 149 -18.27 12.42 -34.86
C ASN A 149 -16.84 12.96 -35.08
N ALA A 150 -15.87 12.43 -34.34
CA ALA A 150 -14.46 12.74 -34.57
C ALA A 150 -14.07 12.45 -36.03
N PRO A 151 -13.25 13.32 -36.68
CA PRO A 151 -12.98 13.24 -38.11
C PRO A 151 -12.24 11.94 -38.44
N LYS A 152 -12.93 11.01 -39.10
CA LYS A 152 -12.35 9.70 -39.46
C LYS A 152 -11.22 9.87 -40.48
N GLN A 153 -10.43 8.82 -40.69
CA GLN A 153 -9.38 8.77 -41.73
C GLN A 153 -9.84 9.26 -43.12
N SER A 154 -11.14 9.09 -43.46
CA SER A 154 -11.80 9.60 -44.67
C SER A 154 -11.86 11.13 -44.77
N ASP A 155 -12.04 11.81 -43.64
CA ASP A 155 -12.29 13.25 -43.53
C ASP A 155 -11.02 14.03 -43.19
N LEU A 156 -9.97 13.36 -42.73
CA LEU A 156 -8.71 13.94 -42.27
C LEU A 156 -8.14 14.98 -43.25
N GLN A 157 -8.05 14.67 -44.56
CA GLN A 157 -7.50 15.61 -45.54
C GLN A 157 -8.36 16.89 -45.69
N ARG A 158 -9.68 16.81 -45.45
CA ARG A 158 -10.58 17.96 -45.40
C ARG A 158 -10.40 18.76 -44.12
N GLU A 159 -10.12 18.12 -42.99
CA GLU A 159 -9.87 18.82 -41.72
C GLU A 159 -8.53 19.57 -41.74
N LEU A 160 -7.48 18.98 -42.32
CA LEU A 160 -6.21 19.69 -42.55
C LEU A 160 -6.42 20.93 -43.44
N GLN A 161 -7.22 20.82 -44.51
CA GLN A 161 -7.51 21.96 -45.38
C GLN A 161 -8.27 23.08 -44.66
N LYS A 162 -9.28 22.77 -43.84
CA LYS A 162 -9.96 23.78 -42.99
C LYS A 162 -8.99 24.46 -42.02
N CYS A 163 -8.17 23.67 -41.33
CA CYS A 163 -7.19 24.17 -40.36
C CYS A 163 -6.24 25.19 -40.99
N ARG A 164 -5.85 24.97 -42.25
CA ARG A 164 -5.10 25.92 -43.08
C ARG A 164 -5.91 27.17 -43.46
N GLU A 165 -7.12 26.97 -43.98
CA GLU A 165 -8.01 28.06 -44.45
C GLU A 165 -8.44 29.01 -43.32
N ASN A 166 -8.51 28.50 -42.08
CA ASN A 166 -8.88 29.24 -40.88
C ASN A 166 -7.69 29.85 -40.12
N ASP A 167 -6.43 29.66 -40.56
CA ASP A 167 -5.18 29.99 -39.83
C ASP A 167 -5.15 29.43 -38.40
N GLU A 168 -5.66 28.20 -38.20
CA GLU A 168 -5.76 27.58 -36.88
C GLU A 168 -4.39 27.16 -36.34
N LYS A 169 -4.01 27.74 -35.20
CA LYS A 169 -2.74 27.46 -34.49
C LYS A 169 -2.76 26.20 -33.62
N ARG A 170 -3.95 25.64 -33.36
CA ARG A 170 -4.14 24.40 -32.61
C ARG A 170 -5.00 23.45 -33.44
N LEU A 171 -4.49 22.25 -33.68
CA LEU A 171 -5.22 21.17 -34.33
C LEU A 171 -5.36 19.99 -33.37
N ASP A 172 -6.60 19.55 -33.14
CA ASP A 172 -6.91 18.41 -32.26
C ASP A 172 -7.66 17.32 -33.04
N LEU A 173 -6.93 16.25 -33.34
CA LEU A 173 -7.37 15.09 -34.11
C LEU A 173 -7.41 13.83 -33.24
N SER A 174 -7.74 14.01 -31.96
CA SER A 174 -7.75 12.94 -30.98
C SER A 174 -8.97 12.02 -31.15
N SER A 175 -8.87 10.75 -30.75
CA SER A 175 -9.94 9.72 -30.82
C SER A 175 -10.59 9.57 -32.21
N SER A 176 -9.79 9.72 -33.27
CA SER A 176 -10.24 9.90 -34.66
C SER A 176 -10.00 8.67 -35.56
N ASP A 177 -9.61 7.53 -34.97
CA ASP A 177 -9.28 6.27 -35.66
C ASP A 177 -8.16 6.38 -36.72
N ILE A 178 -7.34 7.44 -36.68
CA ILE A 178 -6.33 7.74 -37.71
C ILE A 178 -5.21 6.68 -37.68
N VAL A 179 -4.98 6.05 -38.83
CA VAL A 179 -3.93 5.04 -39.07
C VAL A 179 -2.66 5.69 -39.63
N SER A 180 -2.81 6.72 -40.47
CA SER A 180 -1.70 7.49 -41.03
C SER A 180 -2.05 8.96 -41.31
N ILE A 181 -1.06 9.83 -41.15
CA ILE A 181 -1.17 11.27 -41.45
C ILE A 181 -0.71 11.50 -42.90
N PRO A 182 -1.48 12.18 -43.76
CA PRO A 182 -1.10 12.45 -45.14
C PRO A 182 -0.01 13.55 -45.22
N THR A 183 0.76 13.53 -46.30
CA THR A 183 1.87 14.47 -46.55
C THR A 183 1.44 15.94 -46.65
N SER A 184 0.15 16.22 -46.87
CA SER A 184 -0.42 17.57 -46.81
C SER A 184 -0.30 18.23 -45.42
N ILE A 185 0.06 17.49 -44.36
CA ILE A 185 0.38 18.06 -43.04
C ILE A 185 1.48 19.13 -43.12
N ARG A 186 2.42 19.00 -44.07
CA ARG A 186 3.55 19.94 -44.27
C ARG A 186 3.13 21.38 -44.54
N ASP A 187 1.91 21.58 -45.02
CA ASP A 187 1.37 22.89 -45.41
C ASP A 187 0.83 23.68 -44.20
N LEU A 188 0.73 23.06 -43.01
CA LEU A 188 0.16 23.65 -41.78
C LEU A 188 1.20 24.37 -40.89
N VAL A 189 2.09 25.14 -41.51
CA VAL A 189 3.25 25.78 -40.83
C VAL A 189 2.86 26.78 -39.73
N GLN A 190 1.59 27.19 -39.64
CA GLN A 190 1.06 28.06 -38.58
C GLN A 190 0.81 27.34 -37.23
N LEU A 191 0.82 26.01 -37.22
CA LEU A 191 0.50 25.22 -36.01
C LEU A 191 1.53 25.41 -34.89
N THR A 192 1.04 25.79 -33.72
CA THR A 192 1.78 25.83 -32.45
C THR A 192 1.45 24.66 -31.53
N GLU A 193 0.27 24.03 -31.68
CA GLU A 193 -0.13 22.83 -30.95
C GLU A 193 -0.78 21.79 -31.87
N LEU A 194 -0.38 20.52 -31.76
CA LEU A 194 -0.95 19.39 -32.52
C LEU A 194 -1.19 18.19 -31.60
N PHE A 195 -2.45 17.72 -31.53
CA PHE A 195 -2.86 16.59 -30.70
C PHE A 195 -3.45 15.47 -31.56
N LEU A 196 -2.92 14.27 -31.40
CA LEU A 196 -3.23 13.06 -32.15
C LEU A 196 -3.53 11.90 -31.20
N TYR A 197 -4.06 12.21 -30.00
CA TYR A 197 -4.22 11.22 -28.94
C TYR A 197 -5.20 10.12 -29.30
N LYS A 198 -4.96 8.88 -28.85
CA LYS A 198 -5.91 7.78 -28.97
C LYS A 198 -6.28 7.48 -30.42
N ASN A 199 -5.26 7.24 -31.23
CA ASN A 199 -5.36 6.89 -32.64
C ASN A 199 -4.65 5.54 -32.90
N LYS A 200 -4.44 5.21 -34.18
CA LYS A 200 -3.87 3.93 -34.65
C LYS A 200 -2.53 4.15 -35.36
N LEU A 201 -1.86 5.28 -35.13
CA LEU A 201 -0.59 5.64 -35.77
C LEU A 201 0.51 4.65 -35.39
N THR A 202 1.17 4.03 -36.37
CA THR A 202 2.37 3.20 -36.17
C THR A 202 3.68 3.94 -36.46
N ALA A 203 3.61 5.02 -37.24
CA ALA A 203 4.70 5.93 -37.56
C ALA A 203 4.15 7.34 -37.84
N LEU A 204 5.05 8.32 -37.96
CA LEU A 204 4.74 9.67 -38.45
C LEU A 204 5.40 9.91 -39.83
N PRO A 205 4.78 10.70 -40.73
CA PRO A 205 5.40 11.10 -41.98
C PRO A 205 6.57 12.07 -41.72
N HIS A 206 7.56 12.13 -42.62
CA HIS A 206 8.71 13.03 -42.45
C HIS A 206 8.27 14.51 -42.47
N GLU A 207 7.18 14.80 -43.17
CA GLU A 207 6.51 16.09 -43.29
C GLU A 207 6.13 16.74 -41.95
N ILE A 208 6.10 15.98 -40.85
CA ILE A 208 5.90 16.52 -39.51
C ILE A 208 6.98 17.56 -39.12
N GLY A 209 8.19 17.43 -39.66
CA GLY A 209 9.32 18.35 -39.42
C GLY A 209 9.12 19.74 -40.03
N ASN A 210 8.16 19.92 -40.95
CA ASN A 210 7.88 21.23 -41.55
C ASN A 210 7.07 22.14 -40.63
N LEU A 211 6.51 21.62 -39.53
CA LEU A 211 5.71 22.37 -38.56
C LEU A 211 6.59 23.22 -37.62
N VAL A 212 7.50 24.03 -38.15
CA VAL A 212 8.60 24.69 -37.40
C VAL A 212 8.16 25.64 -36.26
N ASN A 213 6.87 25.98 -36.17
CA ASN A 213 6.28 26.74 -35.07
C ASN A 213 5.67 25.89 -33.95
N LEU A 214 5.74 24.56 -34.06
CA LEU A 214 5.08 23.63 -33.14
C LEU A 214 5.77 23.60 -31.78
N THR A 215 5.06 24.10 -30.76
CA THR A 215 5.49 24.11 -29.36
C THR A 215 5.08 22.86 -28.60
N LYS A 216 3.98 22.20 -29.00
CA LYS A 216 3.43 21.01 -28.33
C LYS A 216 2.97 19.95 -29.33
N LEU A 217 3.43 18.72 -29.13
CA LEU A 217 3.08 17.56 -29.94
C LEU A 217 2.57 16.40 -29.04
N GLY A 218 1.27 16.14 -29.12
CA GLY A 218 0.59 15.07 -28.38
C GLY A 218 0.36 13.83 -29.22
N LEU A 219 1.00 12.72 -28.86
CA LEU A 219 1.02 11.44 -29.59
C LEU A 219 0.61 10.24 -28.71
N SER A 220 0.12 10.49 -27.49
CA SER A 220 -0.26 9.46 -26.53
C SER A 220 -1.37 8.51 -27.04
N GLU A 221 -1.41 7.28 -26.52
CA GLU A 221 -2.35 6.22 -26.91
C GLU A 221 -2.29 5.95 -28.43
N ASN A 222 -1.13 5.48 -28.91
CA ASN A 222 -0.90 5.13 -30.31
C ASN A 222 -0.06 3.83 -30.42
N GLY A 223 0.30 3.46 -31.65
CA GLY A 223 1.11 2.28 -31.95
C GLY A 223 2.57 2.56 -32.29
N LEU A 224 3.10 3.76 -32.00
CA LEU A 224 4.41 4.22 -32.49
C LEU A 224 5.56 3.36 -31.97
N THR A 225 6.45 2.94 -32.87
CA THR A 225 7.70 2.23 -32.56
C THR A 225 8.95 3.08 -32.78
N SER A 226 8.86 4.17 -33.54
CA SER A 226 9.94 5.11 -33.85
C SER A 226 9.37 6.50 -34.22
N LEU A 227 10.25 7.47 -34.45
CA LEU A 227 9.93 8.83 -34.91
C LEU A 227 10.87 9.20 -36.07
N PRO A 228 10.45 10.03 -37.04
CA PRO A 228 11.28 10.41 -38.17
C PRO A 228 12.34 11.45 -37.78
N ASP A 229 13.53 11.37 -38.38
CA ASP A 229 14.67 12.25 -38.07
C ASP A 229 14.39 13.74 -38.34
N SER A 230 13.45 14.04 -39.25
CA SER A 230 12.97 15.40 -39.53
C SER A 230 12.30 16.09 -38.33
N LEU A 231 11.91 15.36 -37.29
CA LEU A 231 11.40 15.94 -36.05
C LEU A 231 12.45 16.83 -35.34
N SER A 232 13.75 16.66 -35.65
CA SER A 232 14.83 17.55 -35.21
C SER A 232 14.68 19.01 -35.70
N ALA A 233 13.94 19.25 -36.77
CA ALA A 233 13.68 20.60 -37.30
C ALA A 233 12.70 21.43 -36.43
N LEU A 234 12.01 20.80 -35.47
CA LEU A 234 11.05 21.45 -34.59
C LEU A 234 11.75 22.19 -33.42
N THR A 235 12.54 23.21 -33.76
CA THR A 235 13.39 23.98 -32.83
C THR A 235 12.63 24.85 -31.82
N GLN A 236 11.29 24.89 -31.91
CA GLN A 236 10.39 25.52 -30.94
C GLN A 236 9.61 24.51 -30.07
N LEU A 237 9.83 23.19 -30.23
CA LEU A 237 9.08 22.17 -29.51
C LEU A 237 9.50 22.11 -28.02
N GLU A 238 8.60 22.55 -27.14
CA GLU A 238 8.78 22.57 -25.68
C GLU A 238 8.21 21.31 -25.02
N THR A 239 7.09 20.78 -25.54
CA THR A 239 6.39 19.61 -24.98
C THR A 239 6.21 18.49 -26.00
N LEU A 240 6.71 17.30 -25.68
CA LEU A 240 6.51 16.08 -26.47
C LEU A 240 5.90 14.98 -25.58
N ASP A 241 4.75 14.46 -25.99
CA ASP A 241 3.98 13.47 -25.24
C ASP A 241 3.76 12.19 -26.04
N LEU A 242 4.48 11.12 -25.66
CA LEU A 242 4.55 9.82 -26.33
C LEU A 242 4.00 8.69 -25.44
N ARG A 243 3.23 8.99 -24.39
CA ARG A 243 2.74 7.98 -23.42
C ARG A 243 1.87 6.91 -24.07
N HIS A 244 1.85 5.68 -23.56
CA HIS A 244 1.05 4.58 -24.13
C HIS A 244 1.35 4.34 -25.63
N ASN A 245 2.62 4.04 -25.94
CA ASN A 245 3.09 3.67 -27.28
C ASN A 245 3.90 2.36 -27.22
N LYS A 246 4.68 2.03 -28.26
CA LYS A 246 5.44 0.79 -28.39
C LYS A 246 6.95 1.01 -28.51
N LEU A 247 7.45 2.17 -28.06
CA LEU A 247 8.87 2.54 -28.14
C LEU A 247 9.72 1.60 -27.26
N CYS A 248 10.71 0.92 -27.85
CA CYS A 248 11.65 0.04 -27.12
C CYS A 248 12.90 0.77 -26.59
N GLU A 249 13.10 2.00 -27.04
CA GLU A 249 14.16 2.94 -26.67
C GLU A 249 13.61 4.37 -26.82
N ILE A 250 14.36 5.39 -26.38
CA ILE A 250 14.05 6.79 -26.72
C ILE A 250 14.65 7.08 -28.09
N PRO A 251 13.84 7.39 -29.14
CA PRO A 251 14.36 7.61 -30.49
C PRO A 251 15.42 8.71 -30.56
N ALA A 252 16.52 8.45 -31.27
CA ALA A 252 17.71 9.32 -31.28
C ALA A 252 17.45 10.78 -31.70
N VAL A 253 16.41 11.02 -32.50
CA VAL A 253 15.96 12.36 -32.90
C VAL A 253 15.54 13.22 -31.70
N ILE A 254 14.98 12.64 -30.63
CA ILE A 254 14.49 13.39 -29.46
C ILE A 254 15.65 14.13 -28.79
N TYR A 255 16.85 13.53 -28.70
CA TYR A 255 18.04 14.14 -28.10
C TYR A 255 18.60 15.34 -28.90
N GLN A 256 18.07 15.61 -30.10
CA GLN A 256 18.45 16.75 -30.93
C GLN A 256 17.51 17.96 -30.69
N ILE A 257 16.32 17.74 -30.14
CA ILE A 257 15.30 18.76 -29.89
C ILE A 257 15.63 19.53 -28.60
N SER A 258 16.70 20.33 -28.65
CA SER A 258 17.25 21.08 -27.50
C SER A 258 16.31 22.14 -26.88
N SER A 259 15.17 22.41 -27.53
CA SER A 259 14.08 23.23 -27.01
C SER A 259 13.20 22.55 -25.95
N LEU A 260 13.22 21.21 -25.86
CA LEU A 260 12.31 20.46 -24.99
C LEU A 260 12.44 20.85 -23.51
N GLU A 261 11.31 21.22 -22.92
CA GLU A 261 11.15 21.44 -21.48
C GLU A 261 10.43 20.28 -20.79
N THR A 262 9.54 19.57 -21.49
CA THR A 262 8.74 18.48 -20.94
C THR A 262 8.66 17.29 -21.91
N LEU A 263 9.05 16.10 -21.43
CA LEU A 263 9.05 14.85 -22.20
C LEU A 263 8.28 13.75 -21.46
N TRP A 264 7.16 13.29 -22.03
CA TRP A 264 6.38 12.18 -21.47
C TRP A 264 6.56 10.90 -22.29
N LEU A 265 6.99 9.82 -21.64
CA LEU A 265 7.29 8.51 -22.23
C LEU A 265 6.67 7.33 -21.44
N ARG A 266 5.83 7.61 -20.43
CA ARG A 266 5.16 6.60 -19.58
C ARG A 266 4.40 5.53 -20.37
N TYR A 267 4.42 4.28 -19.92
CA TYR A 267 3.78 3.13 -20.61
C TYR A 267 4.32 2.96 -22.03
N ASN A 268 5.63 2.71 -22.13
CA ASN A 268 6.27 2.26 -23.36
C ASN A 268 6.99 0.92 -23.07
N ARG A 269 8.08 0.62 -23.77
CA ARG A 269 8.87 -0.61 -23.63
C ARG A 269 10.37 -0.30 -23.48
N ILE A 270 10.70 0.93 -23.08
CA ILE A 270 12.04 1.51 -23.09
C ILE A 270 12.96 0.72 -22.15
N VAL A 271 14.06 0.17 -22.67
CA VAL A 271 15.00 -0.69 -21.91
C VAL A 271 16.20 0.08 -21.36
N ALA A 272 16.56 1.21 -21.98
CA ALA A 272 17.68 2.07 -21.58
C ALA A 272 17.43 3.53 -21.99
N VAL A 273 18.17 4.45 -21.37
CA VAL A 273 18.22 5.87 -21.73
C VAL A 273 19.60 6.15 -22.33
N GLY A 274 19.65 6.74 -23.53
CA GLY A 274 20.91 7.04 -24.22
C GLY A 274 21.69 8.19 -23.58
N ALA A 275 23.02 8.15 -23.67
CA ALA A 275 23.89 9.17 -23.07
C ALA A 275 23.66 10.57 -23.64
N GLU A 276 23.07 10.67 -24.83
CA GLU A 276 22.68 11.90 -25.49
C GLU A 276 21.55 12.65 -24.76
N ILE A 277 20.88 12.05 -23.76
CA ILE A 277 19.88 12.73 -22.92
C ILE A 277 20.44 14.02 -22.29
N GLY A 278 21.73 14.02 -21.93
CA GLY A 278 22.45 15.19 -21.41
C GLY A 278 22.50 16.40 -22.35
N ARG A 279 22.10 16.27 -23.64
CA ARG A 279 21.97 17.40 -24.59
C ARG A 279 20.74 18.26 -24.33
N LEU A 280 19.72 17.75 -23.64
CA LEU A 280 18.43 18.43 -23.44
C LEU A 280 18.48 19.46 -22.31
N LYS A 281 19.32 20.50 -22.46
CA LYS A 281 19.63 21.49 -21.41
C LYS A 281 18.45 22.32 -20.89
N ARG A 282 17.29 22.28 -21.55
CA ARG A 282 16.05 22.95 -21.11
C ARG A 282 15.05 22.03 -20.40
N LEU A 283 15.32 20.73 -20.31
CA LEU A 283 14.37 19.73 -19.85
C LEU A 283 14.11 19.84 -18.34
N LYS A 284 12.96 20.43 -18.00
CA LYS A 284 12.45 20.62 -16.63
C LYS A 284 11.73 19.38 -16.09
N MET A 285 11.10 18.59 -16.97
CA MET A 285 10.33 17.41 -16.60
C MET A 285 10.57 16.24 -17.54
N ILE A 286 10.82 15.05 -16.98
CA ILE A 286 10.82 13.78 -17.71
C ILE A 286 9.96 12.72 -16.99
N ASP A 287 9.06 12.07 -17.74
CA ASP A 287 8.22 10.97 -17.24
C ASP A 287 8.51 9.67 -18.00
N LEU A 288 9.35 8.83 -17.42
CA LEU A 288 9.79 7.52 -17.92
C LEU A 288 9.13 6.34 -17.17
N ARG A 289 8.09 6.58 -16.38
CA ARG A 289 7.43 5.56 -15.56
C ARG A 289 6.89 4.39 -16.40
N GLU A 290 6.68 3.23 -15.79
CA GLU A 290 6.02 2.08 -16.43
C GLU A 290 6.72 1.70 -17.76
N ASN A 291 8.01 1.41 -17.66
CA ASN A 291 8.88 1.01 -18.76
C ASN A 291 9.72 -0.21 -18.33
N LYS A 292 10.89 -0.44 -18.94
CA LYS A 292 11.77 -1.59 -18.67
C LYS A 292 13.22 -1.17 -18.41
N ILE A 293 13.42 0.08 -17.98
CA ILE A 293 14.72 0.73 -17.88
C ILE A 293 15.54 0.07 -16.79
N ARG A 294 16.78 -0.34 -17.11
CA ARG A 294 17.68 -1.06 -16.18
C ARG A 294 18.76 -0.17 -15.56
N GLU A 295 19.12 0.91 -16.24
CA GLU A 295 20.18 1.83 -15.87
C GLU A 295 19.90 3.23 -16.42
N LEU A 296 20.57 4.24 -15.84
CA LEU A 296 20.56 5.62 -16.32
C LEU A 296 22.00 6.05 -16.62
N PRO A 297 22.24 6.80 -17.71
CA PRO A 297 23.56 7.29 -18.04
C PRO A 297 23.97 8.41 -17.09
N ALA A 298 25.26 8.46 -16.72
CA ALA A 298 25.89 9.55 -15.96
C ALA A 298 25.58 10.96 -16.53
N THR A 299 25.36 11.05 -17.85
CA THR A 299 25.02 12.32 -18.52
C THR A 299 23.68 12.93 -18.09
N ILE A 300 22.83 12.21 -17.35
CA ILE A 300 21.61 12.75 -16.74
C ILE A 300 21.92 13.95 -15.83
N GLY A 301 23.04 13.91 -15.10
CA GLY A 301 23.49 15.01 -14.23
C GLY A 301 23.78 16.32 -14.95
N GLN A 302 24.01 16.25 -16.26
CA GLN A 302 24.26 17.43 -17.08
C GLN A 302 22.98 18.22 -17.42
N ILE A 303 21.81 17.77 -16.96
CA ILE A 303 20.51 18.44 -17.10
C ILE A 303 20.20 19.21 -15.80
N SER A 304 21.00 20.24 -15.52
CA SER A 304 20.88 21.05 -14.29
C SER A 304 19.56 21.83 -14.16
N SER A 305 18.75 21.88 -15.22
CA SER A 305 17.41 22.48 -15.26
C SER A 305 16.27 21.53 -14.85
N LEU A 306 16.58 20.26 -14.56
CA LEU A 306 15.58 19.22 -14.27
C LEU A 306 14.94 19.42 -12.89
N LEU A 307 13.64 19.74 -12.88
CA LEU A 307 12.83 19.95 -11.69
C LEU A 307 12.12 18.68 -11.22
N VAL A 308 11.72 17.82 -12.18
CA VAL A 308 10.89 16.63 -11.95
C VAL A 308 11.41 15.45 -12.78
N CYS A 309 11.78 14.36 -12.10
CA CYS A 309 12.21 13.12 -12.74
C CYS A 309 11.39 11.94 -12.24
N LEU A 310 10.60 11.31 -13.13
CA LEU A 310 9.70 10.20 -12.77
C LEU A 310 10.13 8.91 -13.49
N LEU A 311 10.51 7.90 -12.70
CA LEU A 311 11.15 6.66 -13.15
C LEU A 311 10.52 5.41 -12.50
N SER A 312 9.41 5.56 -11.80
CA SER A 312 8.73 4.47 -11.10
C SER A 312 8.18 3.38 -12.01
N TYR A 313 8.10 2.15 -11.50
CA TYR A 313 7.78 0.95 -12.29
C TYR A 313 8.76 0.76 -13.46
N ASN A 314 10.01 0.47 -13.10
CA ASN A 314 11.11 0.11 -14.01
C ASN A 314 11.96 -1.01 -13.36
N HIS A 315 13.17 -1.26 -13.87
CA HIS A 315 14.09 -2.30 -13.40
C HIS A 315 15.47 -1.72 -13.01
N LEU A 316 15.49 -0.46 -12.54
CA LEU A 316 16.72 0.23 -12.14
C LEU A 316 17.34 -0.48 -10.94
N ARG A 317 18.62 -0.84 -11.02
CA ARG A 317 19.38 -1.47 -9.92
C ARG A 317 20.26 -0.51 -9.13
N THR A 318 20.66 0.58 -9.78
CA THR A 318 21.48 1.67 -9.25
C THR A 318 21.03 2.99 -9.90
N ILE A 319 21.45 4.11 -9.31
CA ILE A 319 21.35 5.45 -9.89
C ILE A 319 22.78 6.02 -9.98
N PRO A 320 23.19 6.66 -11.09
CA PRO A 320 24.52 7.25 -11.22
C PRO A 320 24.76 8.38 -10.21
N ASP A 321 26.00 8.51 -9.72
CA ASP A 321 26.41 9.59 -8.78
C ASP A 321 26.12 10.99 -9.36
N GLU A 322 26.16 11.15 -10.68
CA GLU A 322 25.87 12.40 -11.35
C GLU A 322 24.42 12.90 -11.16
N ILE A 323 23.48 12.08 -10.65
CA ILE A 323 22.12 12.56 -10.32
C ILE A 323 22.16 13.74 -9.33
N GLY A 324 23.16 13.79 -8.44
CA GLY A 324 23.40 14.87 -7.50
C GLY A 324 23.91 16.19 -8.13
N GLN A 325 24.05 16.26 -9.46
CA GLN A 325 24.32 17.49 -10.21
C GLN A 325 23.03 18.20 -10.66
N CYS A 326 21.88 17.52 -10.64
CA CYS A 326 20.56 18.10 -10.95
C CYS A 326 20.01 18.86 -9.72
N THR A 327 20.71 19.90 -9.26
CA THR A 327 20.43 20.58 -7.98
C THR A 327 19.05 21.24 -7.90
N GLU A 328 18.40 21.51 -9.03
CA GLU A 328 17.04 22.07 -9.10
C GLU A 328 15.92 21.02 -8.93
N LEU A 329 16.25 19.72 -8.76
CA LEU A 329 15.26 18.66 -8.53
C LEU A 329 14.41 18.94 -7.28
N THR A 330 13.11 19.06 -7.51
CA THR A 330 12.07 19.18 -6.47
C THR A 330 11.33 17.87 -6.24
N GLN A 331 11.24 17.02 -7.27
CA GLN A 331 10.63 15.69 -7.19
C GLN A 331 11.44 14.63 -7.96
N LEU A 332 11.80 13.55 -7.27
CA LEU A 332 12.46 12.37 -7.82
C LEU A 332 11.67 11.12 -7.42
N ASP A 333 11.08 10.43 -8.40
CA ASP A 333 10.26 9.23 -8.17
C ASP A 333 10.91 7.96 -8.73
N LEU A 334 11.44 7.13 -7.83
CA LEU A 334 12.17 5.87 -8.09
C LEU A 334 11.42 4.63 -7.54
N GLN A 335 10.19 4.78 -7.04
CA GLN A 335 9.44 3.68 -6.41
C GLN A 335 9.17 2.51 -7.38
N HIS A 336 9.01 1.29 -6.88
CA HIS A 336 8.84 0.08 -7.72
C HIS A 336 9.98 -0.09 -8.73
N ASN A 337 11.20 -0.30 -8.22
CA ASN A 337 12.40 -0.62 -8.98
C ASN A 337 13.20 -1.74 -8.27
N ASP A 338 14.39 -2.06 -8.77
CA ASP A 338 15.30 -3.08 -8.23
C ASP A 338 16.47 -2.47 -7.44
N LEU A 339 16.34 -1.22 -6.93
CA LEU A 339 17.47 -0.45 -6.38
C LEU A 339 18.02 -1.09 -5.11
N VAL A 340 19.32 -1.39 -5.09
CA VAL A 340 20.02 -2.00 -3.92
C VAL A 340 20.67 -0.95 -3.02
N SER A 341 21.06 0.18 -3.59
CA SER A 341 21.63 1.33 -2.89
C SER A 341 21.29 2.65 -3.61
N LEU A 342 21.54 3.77 -2.92
CA LEU A 342 21.43 5.12 -3.46
C LEU A 342 22.79 5.85 -3.37
N PRO A 343 23.16 6.68 -4.36
CA PRO A 343 24.45 7.38 -4.38
C PRO A 343 24.56 8.45 -3.30
N SER A 344 25.77 8.65 -2.77
CA SER A 344 26.03 9.61 -1.67
C SER A 344 25.74 11.06 -2.07
N THR A 345 25.89 11.35 -3.36
CA THR A 345 25.61 12.65 -4.00
C THR A 345 24.14 13.07 -3.95
N MET A 346 23.20 12.19 -3.59
CA MET A 346 21.80 12.59 -3.37
C MET A 346 21.67 13.68 -2.28
N GLY A 347 22.65 13.79 -1.36
CA GLY A 347 22.73 14.88 -0.40
C GLY A 347 22.95 16.28 -0.99
N ASN A 348 23.22 16.39 -2.30
CA ASN A 348 23.29 17.68 -2.99
C ASN A 348 21.89 18.21 -3.37
N LEU A 349 20.87 17.35 -3.39
CA LEU A 349 19.50 17.66 -3.82
C LEU A 349 18.70 18.41 -2.74
N SER A 350 19.28 19.50 -2.22
CA SER A 350 18.69 20.32 -1.14
C SER A 350 17.36 21.01 -1.51
N ASN A 351 16.99 21.01 -2.80
CA ASN A 351 15.68 21.46 -3.29
C ASN A 351 14.58 20.38 -3.23
N LEU A 352 14.92 19.13 -2.91
CA LEU A 352 14.02 17.99 -3.01
C LEU A 352 12.90 18.03 -1.95
N ILE A 353 11.66 18.09 -2.42
CA ILE A 353 10.43 18.10 -1.60
C ILE A 353 9.80 16.70 -1.54
N ARG A 354 9.90 15.93 -2.64
CA ARG A 354 9.32 14.59 -2.77
C ARG A 354 10.35 13.59 -3.29
N LEU A 355 10.61 12.55 -2.50
CA LEU A 355 11.45 11.41 -2.86
C LEU A 355 10.64 10.11 -2.77
N GLY A 356 10.34 9.48 -3.91
CA GLY A 356 9.71 8.16 -3.94
C GLY A 356 10.75 7.06 -4.02
N ILE A 357 10.99 6.31 -2.94
CA ILE A 357 11.95 5.18 -2.92
C ILE A 357 11.38 3.87 -2.35
N ARG A 358 10.09 3.84 -2.02
CA ARG A 358 9.37 2.62 -1.59
C ARG A 358 9.32 1.53 -2.67
N TYR A 359 9.13 0.27 -2.26
CA TYR A 359 9.15 -0.92 -3.12
C TYR A 359 10.45 -1.01 -3.94
N ASN A 360 11.57 -1.12 -3.23
CA ASN A 360 12.92 -1.31 -3.78
C ASN A 360 13.64 -2.39 -2.92
N LYS A 361 14.98 -2.49 -3.03
CA LYS A 361 15.82 -3.46 -2.32
C LYS A 361 16.92 -2.77 -1.51
N LEU A 362 16.66 -1.53 -1.07
CA LEU A 362 17.63 -0.69 -0.37
C LEU A 362 17.94 -1.27 1.01
N ARG A 363 19.21 -1.54 1.29
CA ARG A 363 19.69 -2.04 2.59
C ARG A 363 20.16 -0.94 3.55
N TYR A 364 20.61 0.16 2.98
CA TYR A 364 21.05 1.36 3.68
C TYR A 364 20.70 2.59 2.85
N LEU A 365 20.65 3.74 3.52
CA LEU A 365 20.52 5.05 2.86
C LEU A 365 21.82 5.85 3.05
N PRO A 366 22.26 6.63 2.05
CA PRO A 366 23.44 7.47 2.18
C PRO A 366 23.22 8.58 3.22
N PRO A 367 24.14 8.78 4.20
CA PRO A 367 23.99 9.79 5.25
C PRO A 367 23.76 11.22 4.74
N GLY A 368 24.25 11.55 3.54
CA GLY A 368 24.04 12.84 2.88
C GLY A 368 22.57 13.20 2.65
N MET A 369 21.63 12.24 2.65
CA MET A 369 20.19 12.54 2.55
C MET A 369 19.66 13.41 3.69
N SER A 370 20.37 13.50 4.82
CA SER A 370 20.11 14.48 5.89
C SER A 370 20.07 15.94 5.40
N ASN A 371 20.75 16.26 4.30
CA ASN A 371 20.75 17.61 3.69
C ASN A 371 19.45 17.95 2.92
N CYS A 372 18.52 17.02 2.76
CA CYS A 372 17.27 17.21 1.99
C CYS A 372 16.19 17.89 2.85
N HIS A 373 16.54 19.01 3.51
CA HIS A 373 15.74 19.71 4.55
C HIS A 373 14.30 20.10 4.12
N LYS A 374 13.97 20.08 2.83
CA LYS A 374 12.65 20.40 2.26
C LYS A 374 11.69 19.21 2.16
N LEU A 375 12.12 17.99 2.49
CA LEU A 375 11.24 16.82 2.51
C LEU A 375 10.11 17.01 3.53
N GLU A 376 8.85 16.85 3.10
CA GLU A 376 7.67 16.88 3.97
C GLU A 376 7.20 15.48 4.41
N GLU A 377 7.53 14.47 3.62
CA GLU A 377 7.13 13.07 3.79
C GLU A 377 8.35 12.18 3.57
N PHE A 378 8.61 11.23 4.48
CA PHE A 378 9.72 10.27 4.39
C PHE A 378 9.17 8.85 4.30
N ILE A 379 9.10 8.32 3.07
CA ILE A 379 8.41 7.06 2.76
C ILE A 379 9.41 6.09 2.11
N VAL A 380 9.86 5.12 2.90
CA VAL A 380 10.86 4.09 2.51
C VAL A 380 10.29 2.67 2.59
N GLU A 381 8.96 2.57 2.61
CA GLU A 381 8.19 1.33 2.72
C GLU A 381 8.65 0.23 1.75
N SER A 382 8.65 -1.03 2.20
CA SER A 382 8.97 -2.19 1.36
C SER A 382 10.38 -2.08 0.75
N ASN A 383 11.38 -2.14 1.64
CA ASN A 383 12.81 -2.18 1.34
C ASN A 383 13.48 -3.20 2.28
N GLN A 384 14.81 -3.21 2.35
CA GLN A 384 15.61 -4.13 3.18
C GLN A 384 16.39 -3.37 4.27
N LEU A 385 15.87 -2.24 4.76
CA LEU A 385 16.63 -1.36 5.66
C LEU A 385 16.77 -1.99 7.05
N GLU A 386 18.00 -2.36 7.41
CA GLU A 386 18.37 -2.85 8.76
C GLU A 386 18.42 -1.71 9.79
N ALA A 387 18.79 -0.50 9.33
CA ALA A 387 18.87 0.73 10.11
C ALA A 387 18.74 1.98 9.22
N LEU A 388 18.52 3.15 9.84
CA LEU A 388 18.69 4.47 9.21
C LEU A 388 20.00 5.12 9.69
N PRO A 389 20.65 6.00 8.91
CA PRO A 389 21.83 6.74 9.36
C PRO A 389 21.56 7.61 10.59
N ASP A 390 22.52 7.64 11.52
CA ASP A 390 22.43 8.36 12.79
C ASP A 390 22.03 9.83 12.61
N GLY A 391 20.96 10.24 13.29
CA GLY A 391 20.46 11.63 13.29
C GLY A 391 19.81 12.09 11.99
N MET A 392 19.71 11.24 10.96
CA MET A 392 19.17 11.64 9.65
C MET A 392 17.76 12.23 9.75
N LEU A 393 16.87 11.63 10.55
CA LEU A 393 15.52 12.14 10.78
C LEU A 393 15.53 13.45 11.61
N THR A 394 16.49 13.62 12.52
CA THR A 394 16.67 14.86 13.30
C THR A 394 17.05 16.06 12.42
N SER A 395 17.75 15.83 11.30
CA SER A 395 18.10 16.86 10.31
C SER A 395 16.97 17.23 9.34
N LEU A 396 15.81 16.55 9.40
CA LEU A 396 14.69 16.75 8.47
C LEU A 396 13.47 17.34 9.21
N PRO A 397 13.48 18.64 9.55
CA PRO A 397 12.52 19.23 10.49
C PRO A 397 11.08 19.33 9.97
N ASN A 398 10.84 19.12 8.68
CA ASN A 398 9.53 19.29 8.04
C ASN A 398 8.72 17.99 7.89
N LEU A 399 9.22 16.86 8.40
CA LEU A 399 8.59 15.54 8.23
C LEU A 399 7.30 15.37 9.04
N LYS A 400 6.15 15.51 8.36
CA LYS A 400 4.81 15.27 8.93
C LYS A 400 4.46 13.78 8.91
N THR A 401 4.91 13.05 7.89
CA THR A 401 4.62 11.63 7.67
C THR A 401 5.91 10.85 7.53
N ILE A 402 6.09 9.85 8.39
CA ILE A 402 7.25 8.95 8.39
C ILE A 402 6.73 7.53 8.23
N ASN A 403 7.08 6.87 7.13
CA ASN A 403 6.68 5.50 6.84
C ASN A 403 7.93 4.65 6.55
N LEU A 404 8.31 3.85 7.55
CA LEU A 404 9.41 2.89 7.52
C LEU A 404 8.89 1.43 7.47
N SER A 405 7.61 1.22 7.17
CA SER A 405 7.02 -0.13 7.22
C SER A 405 7.66 -1.10 6.22
N ARG A 406 7.52 -2.41 6.46
CA ARG A 406 7.98 -3.47 5.54
C ARG A 406 9.48 -3.32 5.25
N ASN A 407 10.27 -3.37 6.32
CA ASN A 407 11.72 -3.27 6.32
C ASN A 407 12.32 -4.26 7.34
N GLU A 408 13.64 -4.25 7.49
CA GLU A 408 14.38 -5.20 8.34
C GLU A 408 14.86 -4.52 9.65
N LEU A 409 14.18 -3.43 10.09
CA LEU A 409 14.60 -2.62 11.24
C LEU A 409 14.49 -3.42 12.54
N THR A 410 15.61 -3.57 13.25
CA THR A 410 15.67 -4.27 14.55
C THR A 410 15.42 -3.34 15.75
N ASN A 411 15.55 -2.04 15.55
CA ASN A 411 15.54 -0.99 16.56
C ASN A 411 14.92 0.30 16.01
N PHE A 412 14.52 1.21 16.90
CA PHE A 412 14.14 2.57 16.51
C PHE A 412 15.34 3.35 15.92
N PRO A 413 15.12 4.26 14.95
CA PRO A 413 16.19 5.11 14.40
C PRO A 413 16.93 5.92 15.47
N ALA A 414 18.24 6.04 15.31
CA ALA A 414 19.09 6.90 16.14
C ALA A 414 18.91 8.38 15.75
N GLY A 415 18.82 9.25 16.75
CA GLY A 415 18.51 10.68 16.57
C GLY A 415 17.87 11.33 17.79
N GLY A 416 17.34 10.51 18.72
CA GLY A 416 16.73 10.96 19.97
C GLY A 416 15.35 11.58 19.75
N PRO A 417 14.73 12.17 20.79
CA PRO A 417 13.31 12.57 20.74
C PRO A 417 13.01 13.68 19.73
N GLN A 418 14.03 14.48 19.38
CA GLN A 418 13.90 15.59 18.43
C GLN A 418 13.55 15.11 17.01
N GLN A 419 13.88 13.87 16.65
CA GLN A 419 13.64 13.32 15.31
C GLN A 419 12.17 13.14 14.92
N PHE A 420 11.27 13.21 15.91
CA PHE A 420 9.82 13.09 15.73
C PHE A 420 9.06 14.37 16.11
N ALA A 421 9.76 15.50 16.31
CA ALA A 421 9.15 16.73 16.84
C ALA A 421 8.04 17.35 15.97
N SER A 422 8.08 17.13 14.65
CA SER A 422 7.08 17.57 13.66
C SER A 422 6.22 16.44 13.08
N ALA A 423 6.45 15.19 13.53
CA ALA A 423 5.74 14.03 13.02
C ALA A 423 4.29 13.98 13.51
N VAL A 424 3.36 13.80 12.57
CA VAL A 424 1.92 13.65 12.82
C VAL A 424 1.48 12.19 12.72
N THR A 425 2.10 11.45 11.79
CA THR A 425 1.86 10.03 11.55
C THR A 425 3.19 9.29 11.41
N ILE A 426 3.36 8.22 12.18
CA ILE A 426 4.50 7.30 12.11
C ILE A 426 3.99 5.89 11.83
N ASN A 427 4.51 5.27 10.77
CA ASN A 427 4.30 3.85 10.48
C ASN A 427 5.64 3.10 10.45
N MET A 428 5.76 2.05 11.26
CA MET A 428 6.87 1.10 11.30
C MET A 428 6.38 -0.36 11.28
N GLU A 429 5.17 -0.61 10.77
CA GLU A 429 4.57 -1.93 10.55
C GLU A 429 5.53 -2.92 9.85
N HIS A 430 5.47 -4.21 10.17
CA HIS A 430 6.24 -5.26 9.49
C HIS A 430 7.75 -4.97 9.53
N ASN A 431 8.31 -5.01 10.73
CA ASN A 431 9.73 -4.85 11.04
C ASN A 431 10.12 -5.81 12.19
N SER A 432 11.37 -5.78 12.64
CA SER A 432 11.88 -6.61 13.75
C SER A 432 12.10 -5.82 15.04
N ILE A 433 11.37 -4.71 15.26
CA ILE A 433 11.58 -3.82 16.40
C ILE A 433 11.12 -4.51 17.69
N SER A 434 12.04 -4.69 18.64
CA SER A 434 11.77 -5.44 19.88
C SER A 434 11.31 -4.60 21.08
N LYS A 435 11.60 -3.28 21.05
CA LYS A 435 11.30 -2.31 22.13
C LYS A 435 11.13 -0.89 21.57
N ILE A 436 10.26 -0.10 22.21
CA ILE A 436 10.21 1.35 22.05
C ILE A 436 11.15 1.98 23.09
N PRO A 437 12.13 2.84 22.73
CA PRO A 437 12.98 3.50 23.71
C PRO A 437 12.22 4.51 24.57
N PHE A 438 12.49 4.52 25.88
CA PHE A 438 11.90 5.47 26.82
C PHE A 438 12.19 6.92 26.40
N GLY A 439 11.17 7.75 26.37
CA GLY A 439 11.28 9.18 26.05
C GLY A 439 11.40 9.48 24.56
N ILE A 440 11.37 8.49 23.66
CA ILE A 440 11.62 8.70 22.22
C ILE A 440 10.59 9.62 21.55
N PHE A 441 9.40 9.75 22.13
CA PHE A 441 8.35 10.66 21.65
C PHE A 441 8.20 11.92 22.52
N ALA A 442 9.12 12.21 23.45
CA ALA A 442 9.07 13.35 24.38
C ALA A 442 9.14 14.75 23.74
N LYS A 443 9.26 14.85 22.41
CA LYS A 443 9.11 16.09 21.63
C LYS A 443 8.03 16.02 20.55
N ALA A 444 7.42 14.85 20.33
CA ALA A 444 6.48 14.57 19.26
C ALA A 444 5.05 15.07 19.60
N THR A 445 4.95 16.36 19.93
CA THR A 445 3.71 16.99 20.43
C THR A 445 2.54 17.02 19.44
N GLY A 446 2.80 16.75 18.15
CA GLY A 446 1.80 16.61 17.11
C GLY A 446 1.49 15.15 16.70
N LEU A 447 2.09 14.15 17.35
CA LEU A 447 1.95 12.75 16.93
C LEU A 447 0.56 12.20 17.26
N THR A 448 -0.27 12.07 16.21
CA THR A 448 -1.66 11.60 16.31
C THR A 448 -1.83 10.12 16.01
N LYS A 449 -0.94 9.53 15.20
CA LYS A 449 -1.04 8.13 14.76
C LYS A 449 0.31 7.42 14.84
N LEU A 450 0.33 6.26 15.50
CA LEU A 450 1.49 5.39 15.60
C LEU A 450 1.10 3.94 15.26
N ASN A 451 1.59 3.44 14.12
CA ASN A 451 1.46 2.05 13.71
C ASN A 451 2.79 1.30 13.91
N LEU A 452 2.76 0.30 14.78
CA LEU A 452 3.84 -0.62 15.13
C LEU A 452 3.38 -2.09 15.00
N LYS A 453 2.37 -2.35 14.15
CA LYS A 453 1.87 -3.69 13.85
C LYS A 453 2.98 -4.64 13.38
N GLU A 454 2.85 -5.93 13.62
CA GLU A 454 3.70 -6.98 13.03
C GLU A 454 5.18 -6.73 13.32
N ASN A 455 5.52 -6.76 14.61
CA ASN A 455 6.84 -6.45 15.15
C ASN A 455 7.20 -7.38 16.33
N GLY A 456 8.38 -7.19 16.92
CA GLY A 456 8.87 -7.98 18.05
C GLY A 456 8.59 -7.38 19.43
N LEU A 457 7.66 -6.42 19.58
CA LEU A 457 7.53 -5.63 20.81
C LEU A 457 7.14 -6.50 22.00
N THR A 458 8.00 -6.51 23.02
CA THR A 458 7.82 -7.30 24.25
C THR A 458 7.19 -6.53 25.41
N SER A 459 7.29 -5.20 25.37
CA SER A 459 6.74 -4.28 26.40
C SER A 459 6.57 -2.87 25.83
N MET A 460 5.58 -2.15 26.36
CA MET A 460 5.43 -0.70 26.15
C MET A 460 6.29 0.08 27.15
N PRO A 461 6.72 1.31 26.82
CA PRO A 461 7.51 2.15 27.71
C PRO A 461 6.62 2.90 28.71
N LEU A 462 7.24 3.47 29.75
CA LEU A 462 6.57 4.16 30.87
C LEU A 462 6.61 5.71 30.73
N ASP A 463 6.53 6.22 29.49
CA ASP A 463 6.51 7.67 29.18
C ASP A 463 5.31 8.10 28.33
N MET A 464 4.21 7.35 28.37
CA MET A 464 2.96 7.69 27.64
C MET A 464 2.40 9.08 28.01
N GLY A 465 2.79 9.64 29.16
CA GLY A 465 2.58 11.04 29.52
C GLY A 465 3.07 12.08 28.50
N ALA A 466 4.01 11.72 27.61
CA ALA A 466 4.42 12.60 26.51
C ALA A 466 3.51 12.52 25.26
N TRP A 467 2.74 11.44 25.10
CA TRP A 467 2.03 11.07 23.87
C TRP A 467 0.68 11.79 23.75
N THR A 468 0.63 13.06 24.18
CA THR A 468 -0.59 13.82 24.49
C THR A 468 -1.52 14.05 23.30
N ALA A 469 -1.02 14.00 22.06
CA ALA A 469 -1.81 14.14 20.83
C ALA A 469 -2.29 12.80 20.24
N MET A 470 -1.94 11.66 20.84
CA MET A 470 -2.22 10.33 20.26
C MET A 470 -3.73 10.07 20.15
N THR A 471 -4.18 9.69 18.95
CA THR A 471 -5.58 9.33 18.62
C THR A 471 -5.73 7.89 18.16
N GLU A 472 -4.71 7.33 17.50
CA GLU A 472 -4.70 5.97 16.95
C GLU A 472 -3.37 5.28 17.28
N LEU A 473 -3.43 4.18 18.03
CA LEU A 473 -2.27 3.39 18.42
C LEU A 473 -2.49 1.93 17.99
N ASN A 474 -1.70 1.46 17.02
CA ASN A 474 -1.75 0.08 16.54
C ASN A 474 -0.47 -0.67 16.92
N LEU A 475 -0.67 -1.73 17.70
CA LEU A 475 0.33 -2.61 18.29
C LEU A 475 0.01 -4.10 18.01
N SER A 476 -0.87 -4.37 17.04
CA SER A 476 -1.30 -5.74 16.71
C SER A 476 -0.15 -6.63 16.22
N THR A 477 -0.27 -7.95 16.39
CA THR A 477 0.76 -8.93 15.96
C THR A 477 2.13 -8.62 16.58
N ASN A 478 2.21 -8.67 17.90
CA ASN A 478 3.41 -8.39 18.70
C ASN A 478 3.54 -9.41 19.85
N GLN A 479 4.43 -9.16 20.82
CA GLN A 479 4.72 -10.05 21.95
C GLN A 479 4.42 -9.39 23.31
N LEU A 480 3.48 -8.43 23.33
CA LEU A 480 3.13 -7.67 24.54
C LEU A 480 2.41 -8.58 25.54
N ARG A 481 2.93 -8.64 26.78
CA ARG A 481 2.36 -9.46 27.87
C ARG A 481 1.54 -8.68 28.89
N VAL A 482 1.84 -7.38 29.02
CA VAL A 482 1.23 -6.45 29.97
C VAL A 482 1.17 -5.08 29.30
N LEU A 483 0.03 -4.40 29.46
CA LEU A 483 -0.13 -2.98 29.13
C LEU A 483 0.09 -2.16 30.43
N PRO A 484 0.94 -1.12 30.44
CA PRO A 484 1.24 -0.37 31.65
C PRO A 484 0.09 0.52 32.11
N ASP A 485 0.01 0.77 33.41
CA ASP A 485 -0.95 1.68 34.05
C ASP A 485 -0.96 3.09 33.43
N ASP A 486 0.19 3.55 32.93
CA ASP A 486 0.39 4.81 32.19
C ASP A 486 -0.44 4.95 30.90
N ILE A 487 -1.19 3.91 30.50
CA ILE A 487 -2.19 4.01 29.43
C ILE A 487 -3.22 5.11 29.69
N ASP A 488 -3.55 5.43 30.96
CA ASP A 488 -4.45 6.53 31.33
C ASP A 488 -4.01 7.91 30.79
N LYS A 489 -2.72 8.07 30.47
CA LYS A 489 -2.17 9.32 29.93
C LYS A 489 -2.52 9.56 28.47
N LEU A 490 -2.99 8.55 27.73
CA LEU A 490 -3.43 8.68 26.33
C LEU A 490 -4.84 9.29 26.22
N ILE A 491 -5.06 10.44 26.88
CA ILE A 491 -6.37 11.09 27.07
C ILE A 491 -7.12 11.48 25.77
N ASN A 492 -6.44 11.43 24.62
CA ASN A 492 -7.00 11.72 23.30
C ASN A 492 -7.23 10.48 22.43
N LEU A 493 -6.95 9.27 22.93
CA LEU A 493 -7.01 8.03 22.15
C LEU A 493 -8.45 7.67 21.77
N GLU A 494 -8.70 7.51 20.48
CA GLU A 494 -9.98 7.06 19.91
C GLU A 494 -9.93 5.60 19.45
N VAL A 495 -8.76 5.12 19.02
CA VAL A 495 -8.57 3.76 18.48
C VAL A 495 -7.34 3.11 19.12
N LEU A 496 -7.53 1.94 19.74
CA LEU A 496 -6.46 1.12 20.32
C LEU A 496 -6.54 -0.31 19.78
N VAL A 497 -5.51 -0.73 19.05
CA VAL A 497 -5.44 -2.04 18.40
C VAL A 497 -4.30 -2.85 19.02
N LEU A 498 -4.65 -3.91 19.74
CA LEU A 498 -3.77 -4.78 20.53
C LEU A 498 -3.94 -6.27 20.17
N SER A 499 -4.65 -6.59 19.09
CA SER A 499 -4.91 -7.97 18.64
C SER A 499 -3.63 -8.77 18.37
N ASN A 500 -3.69 -10.10 18.48
CA ASN A 500 -2.56 -11.02 18.28
C ASN A 500 -1.35 -10.62 19.15
N ASN A 501 -1.51 -10.80 20.46
CA ASN A 501 -0.51 -10.51 21.49
C ASN A 501 -0.58 -11.55 22.63
N GLN A 502 0.18 -11.34 23.72
CA GLN A 502 0.29 -12.24 24.88
C GLN A 502 -0.35 -11.64 26.14
N LEU A 503 -1.30 -10.70 25.99
CA LEU A 503 -1.90 -9.98 27.11
C LEU A 503 -2.78 -10.90 27.96
N LYS A 504 -2.53 -10.96 29.27
CA LYS A 504 -3.33 -11.78 30.21
C LYS A 504 -4.40 -10.98 30.96
N LYS A 505 -4.18 -9.68 31.13
CA LYS A 505 -5.07 -8.72 31.78
C LYS A 505 -4.89 -7.33 31.18
N LEU A 506 -5.92 -6.50 31.32
CA LEU A 506 -5.84 -5.06 31.11
C LEU A 506 -5.70 -4.34 32.47
N PRO A 507 -4.98 -3.22 32.55
CA PRO A 507 -4.99 -2.35 33.72
C PRO A 507 -6.34 -1.66 33.88
N SER A 508 -6.78 -1.42 35.11
CA SER A 508 -8.02 -0.69 35.45
C SER A 508 -8.08 0.71 34.81
N GLN A 509 -6.90 1.28 34.59
CA GLN A 509 -6.60 2.56 33.96
C GLN A 509 -7.14 2.70 32.53
N ILE A 510 -7.49 1.60 31.85
CA ILE A 510 -8.22 1.64 30.57
C ILE A 510 -9.53 2.46 30.68
N GLY A 511 -10.17 2.45 31.86
CA GLY A 511 -11.38 3.23 32.15
C GLY A 511 -11.19 4.75 32.14
N ALA A 512 -9.95 5.26 32.08
CA ALA A 512 -9.65 6.69 31.97
C ALA A 512 -9.75 7.23 30.52
N LEU A 513 -9.75 6.35 29.51
CA LEU A 513 -9.69 6.72 28.08
C LEU A 513 -11.04 7.25 27.55
N LYS A 514 -11.46 8.44 28.00
CA LYS A 514 -12.81 9.00 27.74
C LYS A 514 -13.14 9.31 26.27
N LYS A 515 -12.21 9.13 25.33
CA LYS A 515 -12.45 9.25 23.89
C LYS A 515 -12.39 7.93 23.13
N LEU A 516 -12.09 6.80 23.78
CA LEU A 516 -11.88 5.54 23.08
C LEU A 516 -13.20 5.03 22.47
N ARG A 517 -13.17 4.79 21.16
CA ARG A 517 -14.31 4.38 20.33
C ARG A 517 -14.15 2.97 19.78
N GLU A 518 -12.92 2.52 19.55
CA GLU A 518 -12.60 1.18 19.09
C GLU A 518 -11.48 0.58 19.96
N LEU A 519 -11.76 -0.57 20.56
CA LEU A 519 -10.80 -1.36 21.33
C LEU A 519 -10.75 -2.78 20.77
N ASP A 520 -9.64 -3.11 20.11
CA ASP A 520 -9.37 -4.44 19.55
C ASP A 520 -8.33 -5.19 20.40
N LEU A 521 -8.73 -6.36 20.87
CA LEU A 521 -8.01 -7.29 21.73
C LEU A 521 -8.16 -8.74 21.25
N GLU A 522 -8.55 -8.97 20.00
CA GLU A 522 -8.69 -10.32 19.42
C GLU A 522 -7.38 -11.11 19.54
N GLU A 523 -7.43 -12.45 19.58
CA GLU A 523 -6.25 -13.33 19.65
C GLU A 523 -5.26 -12.97 20.79
N ASN A 524 -5.71 -13.07 22.04
CA ASN A 524 -4.90 -12.78 23.24
C ASN A 524 -5.07 -13.84 24.35
N GLU A 525 -4.41 -13.65 25.49
CA GLU A 525 -4.51 -14.56 26.65
C GLU A 525 -5.42 -14.01 27.78
N LEU A 526 -6.39 -13.12 27.49
CA LEU A 526 -7.14 -12.42 28.54
C LEU A 526 -8.03 -13.38 29.34
N ASP A 527 -7.74 -13.52 30.65
CA ASP A 527 -8.55 -14.31 31.58
C ASP A 527 -9.80 -13.53 32.06
N SER A 528 -9.76 -12.19 32.00
CA SER A 528 -10.82 -11.28 32.48
C SER A 528 -10.72 -9.87 31.89
N ILE A 529 -11.86 -9.21 31.67
CA ILE A 529 -11.95 -7.76 31.39
C ILE A 529 -12.23 -6.98 32.69
N PRO A 530 -11.51 -5.88 32.99
CA PRO A 530 -11.72 -5.08 34.21
C PRO A 530 -13.07 -4.36 34.23
N SER A 531 -13.64 -4.15 35.42
CA SER A 531 -14.91 -3.44 35.63
C SER A 531 -14.91 -2.02 35.06
N GLU A 532 -13.75 -1.38 35.04
CA GLU A 532 -13.52 0.00 34.61
C GLU A 532 -13.74 0.20 33.11
N ILE A 533 -13.86 -0.87 32.31
CA ILE A 533 -14.28 -0.77 30.89
C ILE A 533 -15.63 -0.04 30.76
N GLY A 534 -16.56 -0.26 31.70
CA GLY A 534 -17.85 0.41 31.76
C GLY A 534 -17.80 1.90 32.13
N PHE A 535 -16.60 2.48 32.25
CA PHE A 535 -16.39 3.93 32.33
C PHE A 535 -16.00 4.54 30.97
N VAL A 536 -15.80 3.73 29.93
CA VAL A 536 -15.45 4.13 28.56
C VAL A 536 -16.73 4.23 27.72
N THR A 537 -17.68 5.08 28.14
CA THR A 537 -19.02 5.14 27.54
C THR A 537 -19.06 5.63 26.09
N THR A 538 -17.93 6.10 25.56
CA THR A 538 -17.71 6.43 24.14
C THR A 538 -17.41 5.23 23.25
N LEU A 539 -17.23 4.02 23.81
CA LEU A 539 -16.83 2.85 23.06
C LEU A 539 -17.95 2.37 22.12
N THR A 540 -17.64 2.30 20.82
CA THR A 540 -18.55 1.87 19.75
C THR A 540 -18.26 0.46 19.24
N LYS A 541 -17.03 -0.04 19.42
CA LYS A 541 -16.62 -1.42 19.12
C LYS A 541 -15.73 -1.98 20.22
N LEU A 542 -16.03 -3.21 20.65
CA LEU A 542 -15.19 -3.99 21.56
C LEU A 542 -15.00 -5.39 20.98
N TRP A 543 -13.76 -5.70 20.60
CA TRP A 543 -13.40 -7.00 20.07
C TRP A 543 -12.46 -7.71 21.04
N ILE A 544 -12.92 -8.83 21.58
CA ILE A 544 -12.29 -9.66 22.62
C ILE A 544 -12.42 -11.16 22.27
N GLN A 545 -12.55 -11.47 20.98
CA GLN A 545 -12.63 -12.83 20.42
C GLN A 545 -11.30 -13.58 20.58
N SER A 546 -11.33 -14.92 20.59
CA SER A 546 -10.15 -15.79 20.68
C SER A 546 -9.29 -15.48 21.91
N ASN A 547 -9.91 -15.56 23.09
CA ASN A 547 -9.33 -15.23 24.40
C ASN A 547 -9.71 -16.30 25.44
N LYS A 548 -9.53 -16.03 26.75
CA LYS A 548 -9.71 -17.01 27.83
C LYS A 548 -10.86 -16.65 28.80
N LEU A 549 -11.69 -15.67 28.43
CA LEU A 549 -12.70 -15.07 29.30
C LEU A 549 -13.75 -16.10 29.76
N VAL A 550 -14.03 -16.12 31.07
CA VAL A 550 -15.05 -17.00 31.68
C VAL A 550 -16.39 -16.27 31.90
N SER A 551 -16.35 -14.94 31.97
CA SER A 551 -17.49 -14.03 32.09
C SER A 551 -17.13 -12.62 31.61
N LEU A 552 -18.13 -11.81 31.27
CA LEU A 552 -17.97 -10.37 31.05
C LEU A 552 -18.40 -9.60 32.31
N PRO A 553 -17.77 -8.46 32.64
CA PRO A 553 -18.16 -7.67 33.81
C PRO A 553 -19.54 -7.04 33.60
N ARG A 554 -20.38 -7.01 34.65
CA ARG A 554 -21.71 -6.37 34.66
C ARG A 554 -21.72 -4.93 34.13
N THR A 555 -20.65 -4.19 34.39
CA THR A 555 -20.44 -2.81 33.92
C THR A 555 -20.34 -2.69 32.39
N ILE A 556 -20.27 -3.79 31.63
CA ILE A 556 -20.39 -3.77 30.17
C ILE A 556 -21.68 -3.06 29.72
N GLY A 557 -22.78 -3.21 30.48
CA GLY A 557 -24.07 -2.55 30.21
C GLY A 557 -24.06 -1.02 30.29
N ASN A 558 -22.97 -0.40 30.77
CA ASN A 558 -22.80 1.05 30.73
C ASN A 558 -22.37 1.56 29.34
N LEU A 559 -21.97 0.67 28.42
CA LEU A 559 -21.46 1.02 27.09
C LEU A 559 -22.62 1.28 26.11
N THR A 560 -23.51 2.22 26.42
CA THR A 560 -24.74 2.47 25.66
C THR A 560 -24.54 2.87 24.18
N ASN A 561 -23.32 3.29 23.81
CA ASN A 561 -22.92 3.57 22.42
C ASN A 561 -22.29 2.36 21.68
N LEU A 562 -22.17 1.20 22.32
CA LEU A 562 -21.55 0.01 21.73
C LEU A 562 -22.43 -0.56 20.62
N THR A 563 -21.85 -0.70 19.42
CA THR A 563 -22.54 -1.18 18.21
C THR A 563 -22.09 -2.57 17.76
N ASP A 564 -20.83 -2.94 18.03
CA ASP A 564 -20.25 -4.24 17.69
C ASP A 564 -19.50 -4.82 18.89
N LEU A 565 -19.94 -5.99 19.36
CA LEU A 565 -19.33 -6.74 20.45
C LEU A 565 -18.96 -8.15 19.97
N ARG A 566 -17.66 -8.45 19.95
CA ARG A 566 -17.16 -9.79 19.63
C ARG A 566 -16.50 -10.42 20.84
N ALA A 567 -17.14 -11.46 21.37
CA ALA A 567 -16.66 -12.28 22.47
C ALA A 567 -16.77 -13.78 22.15
N GLY A 568 -16.71 -14.13 20.85
CA GLY A 568 -16.61 -15.51 20.39
C GLY A 568 -15.28 -16.17 20.77
N GLU A 569 -15.16 -17.49 20.60
CA GLU A 569 -13.93 -18.26 20.88
C GLU A 569 -13.36 -17.97 22.28
N ASN A 570 -14.20 -18.09 23.30
CA ASN A 570 -13.87 -17.87 24.70
C ASN A 570 -14.44 -19.02 25.57
N ASN A 571 -14.30 -18.91 26.89
CA ASN A 571 -14.83 -19.87 27.86
C ASN A 571 -16.07 -19.32 28.60
N LEU A 572 -16.86 -18.44 27.96
CA LEU A 572 -17.96 -17.76 28.62
C LEU A 572 -18.99 -18.77 29.14
N THR A 573 -19.29 -18.67 30.44
CA THR A 573 -20.30 -19.49 31.12
C THR A 573 -21.68 -18.86 31.07
N SER A 574 -21.74 -17.53 30.96
CA SER A 574 -22.92 -16.69 30.94
C SER A 574 -22.58 -15.31 30.37
N LEU A 575 -23.61 -14.58 29.91
CA LEU A 575 -23.55 -13.13 29.71
C LEU A 575 -24.23 -12.42 30.90
N PRO A 576 -23.77 -11.23 31.31
CA PRO A 576 -24.44 -10.45 32.36
C PRO A 576 -25.84 -10.01 31.92
N GLU A 577 -26.78 -9.91 32.86
CA GLU A 577 -28.14 -9.39 32.64
C GLU A 577 -28.10 -7.95 32.09
N GLU A 578 -27.13 -7.17 32.54
CA GLU A 578 -26.87 -5.79 32.11
C GLU A 578 -26.51 -5.66 30.61
N ILE A 579 -26.32 -6.77 29.87
CA ILE A 579 -26.20 -6.75 28.39
C ILE A 579 -27.43 -6.11 27.73
N GLY A 580 -28.61 -6.21 28.35
CA GLY A 580 -29.86 -5.64 27.85
C GLY A 580 -29.90 -4.10 27.82
N ASN A 581 -28.95 -3.43 28.47
CA ASN A 581 -28.82 -1.96 28.47
C ASN A 581 -28.09 -1.42 27.22
N LEU A 582 -27.63 -2.31 26.33
CA LEU A 582 -26.87 -1.93 25.13
C LEU A 582 -27.82 -1.56 23.97
N ASP A 583 -28.56 -0.47 24.13
CA ASP A 583 -29.58 0.01 23.19
C ASP A 583 -29.06 0.15 21.74
N SER A 584 -27.77 0.52 21.58
CA SER A 584 -27.11 0.72 20.28
C SER A 584 -26.53 -0.55 19.64
N LEU A 585 -26.59 -1.71 20.31
CA LEU A 585 -25.90 -2.92 19.88
C LEU A 585 -26.53 -3.50 18.62
N LYS A 586 -25.74 -3.54 17.53
CA LYS A 586 -26.15 -4.08 16.22
C LYS A 586 -25.59 -5.47 15.96
N SER A 587 -24.37 -5.73 16.40
CA SER A 587 -23.65 -6.98 16.16
C SER A 587 -23.18 -7.61 17.47
N LEU A 588 -23.56 -8.87 17.71
CA LEU A 588 -23.13 -9.67 18.86
C LEU A 588 -22.58 -11.03 18.42
N TYR A 589 -21.27 -11.19 18.44
CA TYR A 589 -20.61 -12.47 18.16
C TYR A 589 -20.22 -13.15 19.47
N ILE A 590 -20.85 -14.28 19.78
CA ILE A 590 -20.60 -15.08 20.98
C ILE A 590 -20.40 -16.56 20.66
N ASN A 591 -20.16 -16.92 19.40
CA ASN A 591 -19.89 -18.27 18.91
C ASN A 591 -18.69 -18.95 19.61
N ASP A 592 -18.61 -20.27 19.53
CA ASP A 592 -17.52 -21.11 20.04
C ASP A 592 -17.28 -21.01 21.57
N ASN A 593 -18.22 -20.42 22.31
CA ASN A 593 -18.23 -20.44 23.77
C ASN A 593 -18.79 -21.78 24.27
N SER A 594 -17.91 -22.79 24.29
CA SER A 594 -18.24 -24.19 24.65
C SER A 594 -18.88 -24.41 26.03
N SER A 595 -18.82 -23.41 26.93
CA SER A 595 -19.42 -23.44 28.27
C SER A 595 -20.72 -22.62 28.39
N LEU A 596 -21.21 -22.01 27.30
CA LEU A 596 -22.35 -21.10 27.32
C LEU A 596 -23.68 -21.87 27.22
N HIS A 597 -24.20 -22.30 28.37
CA HIS A 597 -25.41 -23.12 28.45
C HIS A 597 -26.74 -22.33 28.42
N ASN A 598 -26.71 -21.01 28.58
CA ASN A 598 -27.90 -20.15 28.53
C ASN A 598 -27.53 -18.68 28.19
N LEU A 599 -28.55 -17.86 27.92
CA LEU A 599 -28.47 -16.42 27.68
C LEU A 599 -29.46 -15.69 28.62
N PRO A 600 -29.14 -14.46 29.09
CA PRO A 600 -30.06 -13.69 29.93
C PRO A 600 -31.30 -13.25 29.13
N PHE A 601 -32.44 -13.13 29.80
CA PHE A 601 -33.69 -12.69 29.15
C PHE A 601 -33.58 -11.23 28.68
N GLU A 602 -32.80 -10.43 29.38
CA GLU A 602 -32.51 -9.03 29.13
C GLU A 602 -31.86 -8.79 27.76
N LEU A 603 -31.21 -9.80 27.16
CA LEU A 603 -30.70 -9.72 25.79
C LEU A 603 -31.81 -9.49 24.75
N ALA A 604 -33.06 -9.80 25.09
CA ALA A 604 -34.24 -9.47 24.31
C ALA A 604 -34.54 -7.96 24.21
N LEU A 605 -33.94 -7.14 25.09
CA LEU A 605 -34.15 -5.69 25.18
C LEU A 605 -33.25 -4.90 24.22
N CYS A 606 -32.19 -5.51 23.67
CA CYS A 606 -31.29 -4.91 22.68
C CYS A 606 -32.03 -4.65 21.35
N ALA A 607 -32.76 -3.53 21.29
CA ALA A 607 -33.69 -3.23 20.20
C ALA A 607 -33.02 -3.03 18.84
N SER A 608 -31.74 -2.64 18.82
CA SER A 608 -30.95 -2.43 17.60
C SER A 608 -30.27 -3.69 17.05
N LEU A 609 -30.46 -4.87 17.66
CA LEU A 609 -29.69 -6.07 17.34
C LEU A 609 -30.06 -6.66 15.96
N GLU A 610 -29.19 -6.42 14.98
CA GLU A 610 -29.33 -6.84 13.57
C GLU A 610 -28.65 -8.20 13.31
N ILE A 611 -27.49 -8.43 13.91
CA ILE A 611 -26.62 -9.58 13.68
C ILE A 611 -26.25 -10.22 15.02
N MET A 612 -26.41 -11.54 15.12
CA MET A 612 -26.02 -12.31 16.29
C MET A 612 -25.46 -13.66 15.86
N SER A 613 -24.28 -14.04 16.38
CA SER A 613 -23.67 -15.36 16.13
C SER A 613 -23.62 -16.19 17.41
N ILE A 614 -24.20 -17.39 17.35
CA ILE A 614 -24.32 -18.35 18.46
C ILE A 614 -23.80 -19.75 18.10
N GLU A 615 -23.08 -19.87 16.99
CA GLU A 615 -22.57 -21.15 16.49
C GLU A 615 -21.66 -21.82 17.53
N ASN A 616 -21.72 -23.15 17.63
CA ASN A 616 -20.94 -23.96 18.59
C ASN A 616 -21.15 -23.63 20.09
N CYS A 617 -22.12 -22.80 20.47
CA CYS A 617 -22.57 -22.64 21.86
C CYS A 617 -23.59 -23.74 22.21
N PRO A 618 -23.45 -24.44 23.36
CA PRO A 618 -24.33 -25.57 23.68
C PRO A 618 -25.76 -25.16 24.01
N LEU A 619 -25.97 -23.96 24.59
CA LEU A 619 -27.28 -23.33 24.87
C LEU A 619 -28.35 -24.27 25.47
N SER A 620 -27.94 -25.28 26.23
CA SER A 620 -28.76 -26.44 26.60
C SER A 620 -29.90 -26.17 27.61
N GLN A 621 -30.09 -24.91 28.03
CA GLN A 621 -31.26 -24.45 28.79
C GLN A 621 -32.35 -23.83 27.88
N ILE A 622 -32.08 -23.70 26.59
CA ILE A 622 -33.02 -23.26 25.54
C ILE A 622 -33.45 -24.50 24.73
N PRO A 623 -34.74 -24.67 24.36
CA PRO A 623 -35.20 -25.82 23.59
C PRO A 623 -34.42 -26.03 22.28
N PRO A 624 -33.99 -27.26 21.95
CA PRO A 624 -33.18 -27.55 20.76
C PRO A 624 -33.81 -27.10 19.44
N GLU A 625 -35.14 -27.10 19.36
CA GLU A 625 -35.91 -26.67 18.19
C GLU A 625 -35.78 -25.15 17.95
N ILE A 626 -35.54 -24.40 19.03
CA ILE A 626 -35.43 -22.94 19.03
C ILE A 626 -33.97 -22.53 18.74
N THR A 627 -32.98 -23.25 19.29
CA THR A 627 -31.57 -23.00 18.97
C THR A 627 -31.23 -23.43 17.55
N ALA A 628 -31.76 -24.56 17.06
CA ALA A 628 -31.69 -24.94 15.64
C ALA A 628 -32.47 -23.99 14.71
N GLY A 629 -33.45 -23.26 15.25
CA GLY A 629 -34.14 -22.15 14.58
C GLY A 629 -33.30 -20.88 14.41
N GLY A 630 -32.10 -20.84 14.98
CA GLY A 630 -31.16 -19.72 14.85
C GLY A 630 -31.46 -18.51 15.74
N PRO A 631 -30.62 -17.46 15.64
CA PRO A 631 -30.60 -16.36 16.60
C PRO A 631 -31.94 -15.62 16.75
N SER A 632 -32.68 -15.42 15.66
CA SER A 632 -33.97 -14.71 15.68
C SER A 632 -35.03 -15.45 16.51
N LEU A 633 -35.08 -16.79 16.44
CA LEU A 633 -35.99 -17.60 17.25
C LEU A 633 -35.53 -17.68 18.71
N VAL A 634 -34.22 -17.70 18.97
CA VAL A 634 -33.66 -17.56 20.33
C VAL A 634 -34.07 -16.23 20.97
N ILE A 635 -33.91 -15.10 20.27
CA ILE A 635 -34.35 -13.78 20.77
C ILE A 635 -35.88 -13.75 20.98
N GLN A 636 -36.67 -14.36 20.09
CA GLN A 636 -38.13 -14.45 20.28
C GLN A 636 -38.50 -15.29 21.51
N TYR A 637 -37.80 -16.39 21.77
CA TYR A 637 -37.98 -17.19 22.98
C TYR A 637 -37.64 -16.41 24.25
N LEU A 638 -36.54 -15.67 24.27
CA LEU A 638 -36.17 -14.80 25.40
C LEU A 638 -37.23 -13.71 25.63
N LYS A 639 -37.76 -13.08 24.56
CA LYS A 639 -38.92 -12.16 24.63
C LYS A 639 -40.18 -12.80 25.22
N MET A 640 -40.42 -14.08 24.94
CA MET A 640 -41.61 -14.81 25.42
C MET A 640 -41.47 -15.39 26.84
N GLN A 641 -40.26 -15.68 27.33
CA GLN A 641 -40.07 -16.27 28.67
C GLN A 641 -39.56 -15.28 29.72
N GLY A 642 -38.98 -14.15 29.32
CA GLY A 642 -38.56 -13.10 30.24
C GLY A 642 -39.74 -12.46 30.99
N PRO A 643 -39.48 -11.86 32.18
CA PRO A 643 -40.53 -11.23 33.00
C PRO A 643 -41.19 -10.01 32.32
N TYR A 644 -40.55 -9.42 31.31
CA TYR A 644 -40.96 -8.17 30.65
C TYR A 644 -42.05 -8.31 29.57
N ARG A 645 -42.85 -9.40 29.60
CA ARG A 645 -43.92 -9.68 28.60
C ARG A 645 -44.83 -8.49 28.26
N GLY A 646 -45.08 -7.60 29.23
CA GLY A 646 -45.94 -6.42 29.06
C GLY A 646 -45.25 -5.18 28.45
N VAL A 647 -43.92 -5.13 28.36
CA VAL A 647 -43.17 -3.96 27.88
C VAL A 647 -42.86 -4.06 26.39
N VAL A 648 -42.51 -5.26 25.91
CA VAL A 648 -42.07 -5.54 24.53
C VAL A 648 -43.24 -5.69 23.54
N MET A 649 -44.50 -5.66 24.02
CA MET A 649 -45.70 -5.64 23.17
C MET A 649 -46.24 -4.23 22.89
N SER A 650 -45.53 -3.18 23.31
CA SER A 650 -45.90 -1.77 23.16
C SER A 650 -44.85 -0.90 22.45
N MET A 651 -43.91 -1.54 21.75
CA MET A 651 -42.92 -0.95 20.83
C MET A 651 -43.03 -1.65 19.48
#